data_AF-A0A1V2UGX8-F1
#
_entry.id   AF-A0A1V2UGX8-F1
#
_cell.length_a   1.000
_cell.length_b   1.000
_cell.length_c   1.000
_cell.angle_alpha   90.00
_cell.angle_beta   90.00
_cell.angle_gamma   90.00
#
_symmetry.space_group_name_H-M   'P 1'
#
loop_
_entity.id
_entity.type
_entity.pdbx_description
1 polymer ?
#
loop_
_entity_poly.entity_id
_entity_poly.type
_entity_poly.pdbx_seq_one_letter_code
_entity_poly.pdbx_strand_id
1 'polypeptide(L)'
;MKRIFSKWLIPIMIGTIGLQIVCPTITSFFLPRIYALDNRESIGNQGELGRSLIPEVQSSDPGGYVQLAETSKTGYVGETVIVSFILSDSVQSVEMILPEEAMIVKEVLPADVEVEKAHDTNKWMIKSEVAGIRIALPLRFEDEGNYEVQIGTERIKIEIIKEEKAVSATDDNEAVTEENIVEDEEIDVSQVANAEETMPETDRIEDSQKDETNTSETTLRDPITPLDEINHRDVSNWQEFMLALVDPTINYINVIADFESANNPTGGITGVTGATSNPNGGAVYAYVNASQVSRSLVIEGNGHQIDFRAVSLCFLPVTHNGSSPWDITLSNIEIYHGNFYGPFTLRDLGGTFESQSKFTYSNVKNIGNQLTHSEFGNIFFDGDVSSKQVATYTSKFRTQNINATNQTNLYVSQMTVLENAKVTMETINAGNLDLGFSSPGNLILKENSELNLIANGTSKLAFEAWGTNILNSAGSIILRDNATLNLFPQANSSAISLNSTSAKLEVGRDATIDIQSNGRTSTANNFNTNTIFMAGGANFHVLEGGVVRINEYGQTTSTSNVVHVAGAATFVIDKGGTLDIQSDSTSPAQSLINITSAASIFSFADALRVNLERTINLVGTTTTNGLINIAGTTGLLDVDIQAVKQWQHGNLSEEPDFSWTPIFNLKINYAGTLPTINNVSSISQNIVDSFRTNFTTRAQRILFEYIPDVEVSMETLSEDPSLENSKIIRGKATPHSVIRFDGDPAIPEPTIDSPNYAEEEKYHIQADENGDYAFQLPFGSYFTKDNIVKAYAFLNGKSDSAETIVEEIKDLDPLDPIDSVTPITPENPPNIPEKQGFISIDFVSQFDFGKNGIAVDEVTYYAQPQRLLSADDTENQEERPNFIQISDRRSTTQRSGWQLTVMQNDQFKNKEGKELNGASVGFRNQSLMTAQGGTAPSLQQTDPHELIPGVKRVLLWAQNNEGTGTWIYRFGDERTASESIGVTVPKGSNPEAIQYSTTFTWELSAVPGN
;
A
#
# COMPACT_ATOMS: atom_id res chain seq x y z
N MET A 1 -44.25 -4.81 -27.38
CA MET A 1 -45.31 -5.48 -28.18
C MET A 1 -44.88 -6.94 -28.37
N LYS A 2 -45.64 -7.94 -27.87
CA LYS A 2 -45.27 -9.39 -27.75
C LYS A 2 -44.10 -9.61 -26.75
N ARG A 3 -44.04 -10.59 -25.82
CA ARG A 3 -44.37 -12.06 -25.76
C ARG A 3 -43.42 -12.91 -26.64
N ILE A 4 -42.93 -14.11 -26.28
CA ILE A 4 -43.52 -15.29 -25.55
C ILE A 4 -42.44 -15.96 -24.61
N PHE A 5 -42.66 -16.99 -23.76
CA PHE A 5 -43.48 -17.15 -22.52
C PHE A 5 -43.54 -18.66 -22.04
N SER A 6 -42.54 -19.21 -21.33
CA SER A 6 -42.63 -20.52 -20.62
C SER A 6 -41.68 -20.55 -19.40
N LYS A 7 -42.05 -20.88 -18.14
CA LYS A 7 -43.09 -21.72 -17.50
C LYS A 7 -43.03 -23.23 -17.75
N TRP A 8 -42.76 -23.97 -16.67
CA TRP A 8 -43.27 -25.31 -16.35
C TRP A 8 -43.78 -25.31 -14.91
N LEU A 9 -44.89 -26.02 -14.62
CA LEU A 9 -45.59 -25.93 -13.33
C LEU A 9 -46.63 -27.05 -13.13
N ILE A 10 -46.42 -27.98 -12.16
CA ILE A 10 -47.47 -28.73 -11.41
C ILE A 10 -48.29 -29.75 -12.30
N PRO A 11 -49.19 -30.69 -11.83
CA PRO A 11 -49.74 -31.07 -10.49
C PRO A 11 -49.72 -32.61 -10.13
N ILE A 12 -50.49 -32.95 -9.07
CA ILE A 12 -51.15 -34.25 -8.71
C ILE A 12 -50.30 -35.19 -7.79
N MET A 13 -50.62 -35.51 -6.51
CA MET A 13 -51.82 -35.42 -5.60
C MET A 13 -52.69 -36.71 -5.51
N ILE A 14 -53.42 -36.88 -4.38
CA ILE A 14 -54.08 -38.12 -3.85
C ILE A 14 -53.05 -39.05 -3.13
N GLY A 15 -53.26 -39.65 -1.94
CA GLY A 15 -54.35 -39.69 -0.94
C GLY A 15 -54.05 -40.82 0.11
N THR A 16 -54.82 -41.14 1.17
CA THR A 16 -56.04 -40.56 1.80
C THR A 16 -56.43 -41.33 3.10
N ILE A 17 -56.99 -40.65 4.13
CA ILE A 17 -57.82 -41.18 5.27
C ILE A 17 -57.08 -41.94 6.43
N GLY A 18 -57.45 -41.68 7.70
CA GLY A 18 -56.76 -42.27 8.88
C GLY A 18 -57.34 -42.25 10.32
N LEU A 19 -58.60 -41.82 10.57
CA LEU A 19 -59.36 -41.99 11.85
C LEU A 19 -58.93 -41.18 13.14
N GLN A 20 -59.90 -40.92 14.02
CA GLN A 20 -59.74 -40.32 15.37
C GLN A 20 -60.17 -41.31 16.48
N ILE A 21 -59.42 -41.39 17.59
CA ILE A 21 -59.89 -41.78 18.95
C ILE A 21 -58.98 -41.01 19.95
N VAL A 22 -59.38 -39.88 20.55
CA VAL A 22 -60.26 -39.67 21.73
C VAL A 22 -59.64 -40.11 23.08
N CYS A 23 -59.05 -39.11 23.78
CA CYS A 23 -59.16 -38.76 25.21
C CYS A 23 -59.15 -39.84 26.34
N PRO A 24 -58.51 -39.54 27.48
CA PRO A 24 -59.18 -38.70 28.49
C PRO A 24 -58.38 -37.48 29.02
N THR A 25 -59.09 -36.63 29.77
CA THR A 25 -58.68 -35.35 30.38
C THR A 25 -58.65 -35.41 31.91
N ILE A 26 -58.08 -34.36 32.56
CA ILE A 26 -58.22 -34.00 34.00
C ILE A 26 -57.48 -34.99 34.95
N THR A 27 -56.68 -34.60 35.96
CA THR A 27 -56.74 -33.55 37.01
C THR A 27 -55.36 -32.89 37.23
N SER A 28 -55.21 -31.56 37.31
CA SER A 28 -55.19 -30.71 38.54
C SER A 28 -54.20 -31.16 39.64
N PHE A 29 -53.31 -30.32 40.20
CA PHE A 29 -53.19 -28.85 40.25
C PHE A 29 -51.71 -28.43 39.90
N PHE A 30 -51.08 -27.28 40.24
CA PHE A 30 -51.38 -26.14 41.13
C PHE A 30 -50.61 -24.85 40.72
N LEU A 31 -51.22 -23.70 40.98
CA LEU A 31 -50.62 -22.38 41.28
C LEU A 31 -51.42 -21.83 42.49
N PRO A 32 -50.81 -21.18 43.51
CA PRO A 32 -50.31 -19.81 43.32
C PRO A 32 -49.13 -19.31 44.20
N ARG A 33 -48.59 -18.19 43.74
CA ARG A 33 -48.03 -17.00 44.44
C ARG A 33 -48.03 -16.92 46.00
N ILE A 34 -46.87 -16.45 46.50
CA ILE A 34 -46.64 -15.32 47.44
C ILE A 34 -47.35 -15.35 48.82
N TYR A 35 -46.57 -15.39 49.92
CA TYR A 35 -46.34 -14.25 50.85
C TYR A 35 -45.30 -14.63 51.94
N ALA A 36 -44.73 -13.62 52.60
CA ALA A 36 -43.84 -13.79 53.75
C ALA A 36 -44.60 -13.66 55.10
N LEU A 37 -43.93 -14.04 56.20
CA LEU A 37 -44.42 -14.03 57.60
C LEU A 37 -45.41 -15.19 57.93
N ASP A 38 -45.49 -15.72 59.16
CA ASP A 38 -44.93 -15.24 60.43
C ASP A 38 -44.58 -16.35 61.48
N ASN A 39 -43.53 -16.08 62.26
CA ASN A 39 -43.31 -16.36 63.70
C ASN A 39 -43.27 -17.77 64.38
N ARG A 40 -42.33 -17.85 65.37
CA ARG A 40 -42.38 -18.51 66.72
C ARG A 40 -42.26 -20.05 66.81
N GLU A 41 -41.80 -20.65 67.92
CA GLU A 41 -41.08 -20.23 69.16
C GLU A 41 -40.40 -21.50 69.73
N SER A 42 -39.44 -21.54 70.68
CA SER A 42 -38.74 -20.59 71.58
C SER A 42 -37.33 -21.22 71.87
N ILE A 43 -36.42 -20.87 72.81
CA ILE A 43 -36.32 -20.08 74.07
C ILE A 43 -34.85 -19.56 74.12
N GLY A 44 -34.45 -18.45 74.74
CA GLY A 44 -35.16 -17.37 75.44
C GLY A 44 -34.29 -16.72 76.54
N ASN A 45 -34.83 -15.72 77.27
CA ASN A 45 -34.26 -14.99 78.43
C ASN A 45 -33.02 -14.09 78.17
N GLN A 46 -32.92 -12.81 78.58
CA GLN A 46 -33.84 -11.81 79.21
C GLN A 46 -33.42 -10.40 78.69
N GLY A 47 -34.16 -9.28 78.80
CA GLY A 47 -35.52 -9.00 79.30
C GLY A 47 -35.78 -7.46 79.41
N GLU A 48 -37.06 -7.05 79.55
CA GLU A 48 -37.57 -5.68 79.83
C GLU A 48 -37.29 -4.55 78.79
N LEU A 49 -38.07 -3.46 78.60
CA LEU A 49 -39.48 -3.03 78.81
C LEU A 49 -39.68 -1.69 78.02
N GLY A 50 -40.82 -1.28 77.43
CA GLY A 50 -42.07 -1.97 77.07
C GLY A 50 -43.29 -1.02 76.82
N ARG A 51 -43.88 -1.02 75.60
CA ARG A 51 -45.14 -0.34 75.14
C ARG A 51 -45.04 1.19 74.83
N SER A 52 -45.91 1.82 74.00
CA SER A 52 -47.24 1.43 73.45
C SER A 52 -47.70 2.15 72.15
N LEU A 53 -48.44 1.43 71.28
CA LEU A 53 -49.55 1.86 70.36
C LEU A 53 -49.35 2.83 69.13
N ILE A 54 -49.52 2.26 67.91
CA ILE A 54 -50.57 2.53 66.86
C ILE A 54 -50.80 4.00 66.36
N PRO A 55 -50.98 4.30 65.03
CA PRO A 55 -51.53 3.43 63.96
C PRO A 55 -50.82 3.37 62.58
N GLU A 56 -51.24 2.34 61.85
CA GLU A 56 -51.38 2.12 60.40
C GLU A 56 -51.64 3.36 59.48
N VAL A 57 -51.00 3.37 58.29
CA VAL A 57 -51.35 4.17 57.10
C VAL A 57 -51.16 3.30 55.85
N GLN A 58 -51.98 3.52 54.80
CA GLN A 58 -52.07 2.69 53.60
C GLN A 58 -51.00 2.99 52.54
N SER A 59 -50.68 2.01 51.69
CA SER A 59 -49.80 2.15 50.52
C SER A 59 -50.58 2.28 49.21
N SER A 60 -50.24 3.27 48.38
CA SER A 60 -50.72 3.35 46.99
C SER A 60 -49.83 4.25 46.11
N ASP A 61 -48.89 3.64 45.36
CA ASP A 61 -48.86 3.75 43.89
C ASP A 61 -47.83 2.75 43.29
N PRO A 62 -47.99 2.26 42.05
CA PRO A 62 -47.01 1.44 41.35
C PRO A 62 -46.31 2.26 40.24
N GLY A 63 -45.48 3.23 40.63
CA GLY A 63 -44.63 4.01 39.72
C GLY A 63 -43.15 3.74 39.98
N GLY A 64 -42.35 3.61 38.91
CA GLY A 64 -40.89 3.54 39.04
C GLY A 64 -40.33 4.84 39.59
N TYR A 65 -39.43 4.75 40.57
CA TYR A 65 -38.87 5.92 41.25
C TYR A 65 -37.60 6.44 40.58
N VAL A 66 -37.38 7.74 40.72
CA VAL A 66 -36.12 8.45 40.46
C VAL A 66 -35.45 8.64 41.82
N GLN A 67 -34.12 8.49 41.89
CA GLN A 67 -33.36 8.84 43.09
C GLN A 67 -32.22 9.79 42.75
N LEU A 68 -32.32 11.05 43.22
CA LEU A 68 -31.19 11.99 43.20
C LEU A 68 -30.06 11.46 44.11
N ALA A 69 -28.81 11.65 43.68
CA ALA A 69 -27.65 11.38 44.55
C ALA A 69 -27.50 12.45 45.65
N GLU A 70 -27.96 13.68 45.39
CA GLU A 70 -27.79 14.87 46.21
C GLU A 70 -29.06 15.73 46.12
N THR A 71 -29.52 16.33 47.24
CA THR A 71 -30.71 17.22 47.26
C THR A 71 -30.38 18.70 47.06
N SER A 72 -29.10 19.06 47.13
CA SER A 72 -28.59 20.40 46.88
C SER A 72 -27.15 20.34 46.37
N LYS A 73 -26.77 21.23 45.45
CA LYS A 73 -25.42 21.36 44.90
C LYS A 73 -25.04 22.84 44.75
N THR A 74 -23.74 23.12 44.83
CA THR A 74 -23.19 24.46 44.57
C THR A 74 -22.26 24.39 43.35
N GLY A 75 -22.23 25.43 42.54
CA GLY A 75 -21.36 25.57 41.37
C GLY A 75 -21.01 27.02 41.07
N TYR A 76 -20.22 27.26 40.03
CA TYR A 76 -19.73 28.59 39.67
C TYR A 76 -20.29 29.07 38.33
N VAL A 77 -20.42 30.39 38.18
CA VAL A 77 -20.89 31.03 36.93
C VAL A 77 -19.97 30.62 35.76
N GLY A 78 -20.57 30.04 34.70
CA GLY A 78 -19.86 29.55 33.52
C GLY A 78 -19.26 28.14 33.66
N GLU A 79 -19.35 27.48 34.82
CA GLU A 79 -18.86 26.10 35.02
C GLU A 79 -19.96 25.04 34.92
N THR A 80 -19.56 23.80 34.63
CA THR A 80 -20.47 22.67 34.46
C THR A 80 -20.77 21.97 35.78
N VAL A 81 -22.03 22.02 36.20
CA VAL A 81 -22.57 21.39 37.41
C VAL A 81 -23.20 20.04 37.07
N ILE A 82 -22.61 18.94 37.57
CA ILE A 82 -23.11 17.59 37.35
C ILE A 82 -24.22 17.23 38.34
N VAL A 83 -25.45 17.09 37.85
CA VAL A 83 -26.59 16.53 38.60
C VAL A 83 -26.64 15.03 38.39
N SER A 84 -26.34 14.25 39.42
CA SER A 84 -26.36 12.78 39.35
C SER A 84 -27.65 12.20 39.92
N PHE A 85 -28.30 11.30 39.20
CA PHE A 85 -29.50 10.59 39.64
C PHE A 85 -29.54 9.16 39.12
N ILE A 86 -30.39 8.33 39.70
CA ILE A 86 -30.60 6.92 39.31
C ILE A 86 -32.04 6.75 38.84
N LEU A 87 -32.22 6.09 37.70
CA LEU A 87 -33.51 5.57 37.24
C LEU A 87 -33.66 4.14 37.74
N SER A 88 -34.76 3.82 38.41
CA SER A 88 -35.04 2.43 38.80
C SER A 88 -35.30 1.52 37.60
N ASP A 89 -35.19 0.20 37.81
CA ASP A 89 -35.16 -0.90 36.82
C ASP A 89 -36.43 -1.05 35.92
N SER A 90 -37.30 -0.05 35.89
CA SER A 90 -38.55 0.03 35.12
C SER A 90 -38.76 1.39 34.44
N VAL A 91 -37.78 2.30 34.50
CA VAL A 91 -37.89 3.67 33.96
C VAL A 91 -36.86 3.88 32.85
N GLN A 92 -37.29 3.76 31.60
CA GLN A 92 -36.48 4.08 30.41
C GLN A 92 -36.67 5.53 29.92
N SER A 93 -37.60 6.29 30.50
CA SER A 93 -37.73 7.74 30.22
C SER A 93 -38.25 8.50 31.43
N VAL A 94 -37.75 9.71 31.65
CA VAL A 94 -38.17 10.60 32.74
C VAL A 94 -38.37 12.04 32.25
N GLU A 95 -39.49 12.65 32.63
CA GLU A 95 -39.68 14.09 32.43
C GLU A 95 -38.85 14.85 33.47
N MET A 96 -38.06 15.80 32.99
CA MET A 96 -37.34 16.77 33.82
C MET A 96 -37.86 18.18 33.53
N ILE A 97 -37.72 19.08 34.50
CA ILE A 97 -38.01 20.52 34.33
C ILE A 97 -36.77 21.30 34.72
N LEU A 98 -36.27 22.10 33.78
CA LEU A 98 -35.12 22.97 33.97
C LEU A 98 -35.55 24.45 34.17
N PRO A 99 -34.71 25.27 34.83
CA PRO A 99 -34.74 26.73 34.70
C PRO A 99 -34.61 27.18 33.23
N GLU A 100 -34.99 28.42 32.90
CA GLU A 100 -34.71 28.99 31.57
C GLU A 100 -33.21 29.26 31.39
N GLU A 101 -32.53 29.49 32.51
CA GLU A 101 -31.13 29.85 32.69
C GLU A 101 -30.17 28.64 32.66
N ALA A 102 -30.71 27.42 32.57
CA ALA A 102 -29.96 26.17 32.62
C ALA A 102 -29.75 25.56 31.22
N MET A 103 -28.50 25.40 30.80
CA MET A 103 -28.12 24.76 29.54
C MET A 103 -27.55 23.36 29.79
N ILE A 104 -28.00 22.36 29.02
CA ILE A 104 -27.40 21.01 29.05
C ILE A 104 -26.16 21.01 28.16
N VAL A 105 -25.00 20.62 28.71
CA VAL A 105 -23.73 20.54 27.97
C VAL A 105 -23.67 19.20 27.22
N LYS A 106 -24.05 19.21 25.94
CA LYS A 106 -24.29 17.98 25.18
C LYS A 106 -23.03 17.15 24.93
N GLU A 107 -21.85 17.76 24.92
CA GLU A 107 -20.56 17.09 24.71
C GLU A 107 -20.18 16.13 25.85
N VAL A 108 -20.90 16.15 26.98
CA VAL A 108 -20.58 15.38 28.20
C VAL A 108 -21.78 14.53 28.67
N LEU A 109 -22.72 14.21 27.79
CA LEU A 109 -23.80 13.24 28.06
C LEU A 109 -23.31 11.79 27.84
N PRO A 110 -23.79 10.81 28.63
CA PRO A 110 -23.54 9.38 28.35
C PRO A 110 -24.17 8.96 27.01
N ALA A 111 -23.50 8.07 26.26
CA ALA A 111 -23.94 7.65 24.93
C ALA A 111 -25.35 7.03 24.92
N ASP A 112 -25.72 6.26 25.95
CA ASP A 112 -27.03 5.60 26.06
C ASP A 112 -28.16 6.53 26.57
N VAL A 113 -27.94 7.86 26.59
CA VAL A 113 -28.85 8.86 27.20
C VAL A 113 -29.15 10.02 26.24
N GLU A 114 -30.38 10.04 25.71
CA GLU A 114 -30.89 11.15 24.89
C GLU A 114 -31.64 12.19 25.73
N VAL A 115 -31.54 13.48 25.36
CA VAL A 115 -32.32 14.58 25.96
C VAL A 115 -33.07 15.41 24.89
N GLU A 116 -34.40 15.40 24.95
CA GLU A 116 -35.29 16.16 24.07
C GLU A 116 -35.98 17.31 24.82
N LYS A 117 -36.00 18.53 24.27
CA LYS A 117 -36.82 19.63 24.83
C LYS A 117 -38.25 19.56 24.28
N ALA A 118 -39.24 19.57 25.16
CA ALA A 118 -40.64 19.62 24.74
C ALA A 118 -41.00 21.04 24.23
N HIS A 119 -41.59 21.12 23.03
CA HIS A 119 -41.91 22.36 22.32
C HIS A 119 -42.56 23.42 23.24
N ASP A 120 -42.05 24.65 23.16
CA ASP A 120 -42.51 25.83 23.90
C ASP A 120 -42.63 25.69 25.44
N THR A 121 -41.85 24.79 26.06
CA THR A 121 -41.82 24.64 27.53
C THR A 121 -40.43 24.38 28.09
N ASN A 122 -40.28 24.55 29.41
CA ASN A 122 -39.08 24.16 30.16
C ASN A 122 -39.02 22.67 30.53
N LYS A 123 -39.96 21.86 30.03
CA LYS A 123 -39.92 20.40 30.16
C LYS A 123 -38.93 19.84 29.15
N TRP A 124 -38.14 18.87 29.59
CA TRP A 124 -37.36 18.01 28.73
C TRP A 124 -37.69 16.55 29.06
N MET A 125 -37.46 15.65 28.12
CA MET A 125 -37.53 14.20 28.32
C MET A 125 -36.12 13.66 28.26
N ILE A 126 -35.68 12.98 29.33
CA ILE A 126 -34.47 12.15 29.28
C ILE A 126 -34.94 10.74 28.92
N LYS A 127 -34.33 10.13 27.90
CA LYS A 127 -34.50 8.71 27.56
C LYS A 127 -33.23 7.95 27.91
N SER A 128 -33.34 6.67 28.23
CA SER A 128 -32.20 5.77 28.37
C SER A 128 -32.51 4.41 27.77
N GLU A 129 -31.56 3.87 27.01
CA GLU A 129 -31.67 2.51 26.45
C GLU A 129 -31.65 1.45 27.58
N VAL A 130 -30.87 1.70 28.63
CA VAL A 130 -30.63 0.78 29.75
C VAL A 130 -31.42 1.21 30.99
N ALA A 131 -32.23 0.30 31.55
CA ALA A 131 -32.92 0.53 32.82
C ALA A 131 -31.99 0.31 34.03
N GLY A 132 -32.24 0.99 35.15
CA GLY A 132 -31.44 0.85 36.38
C GLY A 132 -30.19 1.76 36.47
N ILE A 133 -29.89 2.55 35.43
CA ILE A 133 -28.62 3.30 35.37
C ILE A 133 -28.57 4.55 36.25
N ARG A 134 -27.34 4.92 36.63
CA ARG A 134 -27.00 6.25 37.11
C ARG A 134 -26.71 7.17 35.92
N ILE A 135 -27.52 8.21 35.77
CA ILE A 135 -27.29 9.29 34.80
C ILE A 135 -26.54 10.43 35.49
N ALA A 136 -25.53 10.97 34.79
CA ALA A 136 -24.86 12.22 35.12
C ALA A 136 -25.31 13.29 34.12
N LEU A 137 -26.05 14.29 34.58
CA LEU A 137 -26.61 15.36 33.77
C LEU A 137 -25.75 16.62 33.93
N PRO A 138 -25.00 17.05 32.90
CA PRO A 138 -24.17 18.26 32.95
C PRO A 138 -24.99 19.52 32.65
N LEU A 139 -25.10 20.43 33.63
CA LEU A 139 -25.81 21.71 33.49
C LEU A 139 -24.84 22.89 33.63
N ARG A 140 -24.95 23.90 32.77
CA ARG A 140 -24.21 25.17 32.86
C ARG A 140 -25.17 26.34 33.05
N PHE A 141 -24.72 27.34 33.80
CA PHE A 141 -25.47 28.55 34.17
C PHE A 141 -24.58 29.78 33.97
N GLU A 142 -25.11 30.85 33.37
CA GLU A 142 -24.36 32.08 33.03
C GLU A 142 -24.57 33.23 34.04
N ASP A 143 -25.50 33.07 34.98
CA ASP A 143 -25.86 34.05 36.02
C ASP A 143 -25.70 33.48 37.44
N GLU A 144 -25.50 34.36 38.43
CA GLU A 144 -25.49 34.00 39.85
C GLU A 144 -26.92 33.85 40.39
N GLY A 145 -27.21 32.78 41.15
CA GLY A 145 -28.60 32.48 41.49
C GLY A 145 -28.82 31.23 42.34
N ASN A 146 -30.07 31.02 42.72
CA ASN A 146 -30.55 29.82 43.42
C ASN A 146 -31.65 29.19 42.56
N TYR A 147 -31.29 28.12 41.85
CA TYR A 147 -32.11 27.43 40.86
C TYR A 147 -32.69 26.13 41.43
N GLU A 148 -33.79 25.64 40.84
CA GLU A 148 -34.38 24.34 41.18
C GLU A 148 -34.60 23.52 39.91
N VAL A 149 -34.08 22.29 39.90
CA VAL A 149 -34.22 21.32 38.80
C VAL A 149 -35.10 20.18 39.30
N GLN A 150 -36.15 19.86 38.56
CA GLN A 150 -37.02 18.72 38.85
C GLN A 150 -36.68 17.55 37.91
N ILE A 151 -36.62 16.32 38.42
CA ILE A 151 -36.43 15.09 37.65
C ILE A 151 -37.44 14.06 38.15
N GLY A 152 -38.46 13.76 37.34
CA GLY A 152 -39.64 13.01 37.77
C GLY A 152 -40.39 13.75 38.89
N THR A 153 -40.49 13.14 40.07
CA THR A 153 -41.02 13.77 41.29
C THR A 153 -39.96 14.53 42.10
N GLU A 154 -38.69 14.21 41.91
CA GLU A 154 -37.59 14.67 42.76
C GLU A 154 -37.10 16.06 42.37
N ARG A 155 -36.54 16.80 43.34
CA ARG A 155 -36.07 18.18 43.15
C ARG A 155 -34.69 18.39 43.78
N ILE A 156 -33.75 18.89 42.98
CA ILE A 156 -32.41 19.33 43.44
C ILE A 156 -32.33 20.86 43.36
N LYS A 157 -31.73 21.47 44.39
CA LYS A 157 -31.41 22.90 44.38
C LYS A 157 -29.97 23.14 43.92
N ILE A 158 -29.77 24.11 43.03
CA ILE A 158 -28.46 24.45 42.50
C ILE A 158 -28.17 25.91 42.84
N GLU A 159 -27.19 26.13 43.71
CA GLU A 159 -26.69 27.46 44.06
C GLU A 159 -25.49 27.79 43.16
N ILE A 160 -25.62 28.82 42.32
CA ILE A 160 -24.55 29.30 41.45
C ILE A 160 -23.97 30.57 42.05
N ILE A 161 -22.70 30.50 42.44
CA ILE A 161 -21.95 31.59 43.05
C ILE A 161 -20.88 32.14 42.12
N LYS A 162 -20.48 33.39 42.36
CA LYS A 162 -19.43 34.06 41.61
C LYS A 162 -18.09 33.91 42.32
N GLU A 163 -17.06 33.48 41.59
CA GLU A 163 -15.71 33.34 42.16
C GLU A 163 -15.04 34.72 42.35
N GLU A 164 -14.65 35.05 43.59
CA GLU A 164 -13.73 36.16 43.84
C GLU A 164 -12.29 35.74 43.51
N LYS A 165 -11.85 35.98 42.27
CA LYS A 165 -10.47 35.70 41.86
C LYS A 165 -9.45 36.50 42.67
N ALA A 166 -8.67 35.79 43.48
CA ALA A 166 -7.52 36.35 44.19
C ALA A 166 -6.45 36.84 43.21
N VAL A 167 -6.00 38.08 43.39
CA VAL A 167 -4.95 38.68 42.54
C VAL A 167 -3.57 38.42 43.14
N SER A 168 -2.70 37.75 42.39
CA SER A 168 -1.24 37.81 42.53
C SER A 168 -0.64 38.46 41.29
N ALA A 169 0.23 39.46 41.47
CA ALA A 169 0.75 40.32 40.41
C ALA A 169 2.19 39.96 39.99
N THR A 170 2.80 40.84 39.18
CA THR A 170 4.16 40.80 38.59
C THR A 170 4.33 39.82 37.42
N ASP A 171 4.96 40.20 36.30
CA ASP A 171 5.43 41.55 35.91
C ASP A 171 5.39 41.76 34.38
N ASP A 172 5.36 43.02 33.97
CA ASP A 172 5.38 43.45 32.56
C ASP A 172 6.79 43.51 31.96
N ASN A 173 6.81 43.60 30.62
CA ASN A 173 7.66 44.45 29.79
C ASN A 173 8.95 43.95 29.08
N GLU A 174 9.01 44.46 27.84
CA GLU A 174 10.18 44.89 27.05
C GLU A 174 11.11 43.87 26.36
N ALA A 175 11.83 44.41 25.38
CA ALA A 175 12.56 43.70 24.32
C ALA A 175 13.81 44.51 23.92
N VAL A 176 14.42 44.15 22.77
CA VAL A 176 15.43 44.91 21.97
C VAL A 176 16.92 44.56 22.23
N THR A 177 17.62 44.30 21.11
CA THR A 177 19.08 44.22 20.84
C THR A 177 19.96 43.16 21.53
N GLU A 178 20.56 42.28 20.70
CA GLU A 178 21.98 42.30 20.27
C GLU A 178 23.03 42.83 21.28
N GLU A 179 24.24 42.28 21.38
CA GLU A 179 25.19 42.02 20.27
C GLU A 179 26.37 41.10 20.74
N ASN A 180 27.21 40.64 19.80
CA ASN A 180 28.58 40.07 19.94
C ASN A 180 28.72 38.55 20.27
N ILE A 181 29.26 37.69 19.38
CA ILE A 181 30.65 37.52 18.83
C ILE A 181 31.46 36.47 19.62
N VAL A 182 32.11 35.44 19.05
CA VAL A 182 32.24 34.96 17.64
C VAL A 182 32.97 33.58 17.55
N GLU A 183 32.92 32.87 16.41
CA GLU A 183 33.87 31.84 15.87
C GLU A 183 34.09 30.49 16.64
N ASP A 184 34.32 29.30 16.02
CA ASP A 184 34.24 28.92 14.59
C ASP A 184 34.18 27.39 14.28
N GLU A 185 34.00 27.09 12.97
CA GLU A 185 34.49 25.93 12.16
C GLU A 185 34.07 24.44 12.42
N GLU A 186 33.05 24.01 11.63
CA GLU A 186 33.12 23.07 10.48
C GLU A 186 33.40 21.52 10.54
N ILE A 187 32.72 20.81 9.59
CA ILE A 187 33.05 19.51 8.93
C ILE A 187 32.87 18.22 9.80
N ASP A 188 32.42 17.03 9.33
CA ASP A 188 32.26 16.43 7.97
C ASP A 188 30.98 15.53 7.80
N VAL A 189 30.83 14.94 6.60
CA VAL A 189 29.71 14.12 6.09
C VAL A 189 29.89 12.59 6.31
N SER A 190 28.79 11.88 6.61
CA SER A 190 28.53 10.45 6.26
C SER A 190 27.17 10.02 6.84
N GLN A 191 26.49 8.95 6.45
CA GLN A 191 26.20 8.24 5.18
C GLN A 191 25.17 7.15 5.57
N VAL A 192 24.30 6.75 4.64
CA VAL A 192 23.13 5.87 4.88
C VAL A 192 23.49 4.38 4.93
N ALA A 193 22.80 3.58 5.78
CA ALA A 193 22.66 2.11 5.72
C ALA A 193 21.65 1.60 6.78
N ASN A 194 20.84 0.55 6.60
CA ASN A 194 20.35 -0.19 5.41
C ASN A 194 19.12 -1.09 5.80
N ALA A 195 18.61 -1.88 4.86
CA ALA A 195 17.62 -2.98 4.94
C ALA A 195 16.12 -2.56 4.93
N GLU A 196 15.23 -3.07 4.06
CA GLU A 196 14.92 -4.46 3.58
C GLU A 196 14.17 -5.24 4.70
N GLU A 197 13.06 -5.97 4.55
CA GLU A 197 12.24 -6.63 3.50
C GLU A 197 11.08 -7.36 4.31
N THR A 198 10.06 -8.13 3.87
CA THR A 198 9.44 -8.57 2.57
C THR A 198 8.00 -9.14 2.82
N MET A 199 7.09 -9.02 1.83
CA MET A 199 6.03 -10.01 1.44
C MET A 199 4.91 -10.39 2.47
N PRO A 200 3.92 -11.33 2.23
CA PRO A 200 3.57 -12.15 1.04
C PRO A 200 2.05 -12.29 0.64
N GLU A 201 1.78 -12.95 -0.51
CA GLU A 201 0.61 -13.86 -0.83
C GLU A 201 -0.87 -13.32 -0.79
N THR A 202 -1.96 -13.92 -1.33
CA THR A 202 -2.39 -15.13 -2.12
C THR A 202 -3.79 -14.82 -2.76
N ASP A 203 -4.51 -15.57 -3.63
CA ASP A 203 -4.31 -16.63 -4.66
C ASP A 203 -5.67 -16.94 -5.40
N ARG A 204 -5.64 -17.57 -6.60
CA ARG A 204 -6.77 -18.27 -7.32
C ARG A 204 -7.98 -17.45 -7.84
N ILE A 205 -8.89 -17.93 -8.72
CA ILE A 205 -9.35 -19.30 -9.11
C ILE A 205 -9.44 -19.54 -10.65
N GLU A 206 -9.21 -20.80 -11.03
CA GLU A 206 -9.57 -21.64 -12.22
C GLU A 206 -10.93 -21.37 -12.96
N ASP A 207 -11.28 -21.89 -14.15
CA ASP A 207 -10.65 -22.74 -15.21
C ASP A 207 -11.42 -22.55 -16.56
N SER A 208 -10.76 -22.74 -17.71
CA SER A 208 -11.33 -23.55 -18.84
C SER A 208 -10.34 -23.73 -20.00
N GLN A 209 -10.20 -24.97 -20.48
CA GLN A 209 -9.19 -25.42 -21.46
C GLN A 209 -9.51 -25.08 -22.93
N LYS A 210 -8.47 -24.73 -23.72
CA LYS A 210 -8.11 -25.46 -24.97
C LYS A 210 -6.78 -25.06 -25.61
N ASP A 211 -6.20 -26.01 -26.35
CA ASP A 211 -5.00 -25.89 -27.20
C ASP A 211 -5.14 -24.78 -28.28
N GLU A 212 -4.09 -24.09 -28.70
CA GLU A 212 -3.12 -24.62 -29.68
C GLU A 212 -1.76 -23.89 -29.74
N THR A 213 -0.76 -24.59 -30.30
CA THR A 213 0.55 -24.11 -30.80
C THR A 213 1.54 -23.47 -29.82
N ASN A 214 2.61 -24.22 -29.54
CA ASN A 214 3.79 -23.79 -28.78
C ASN A 214 4.83 -23.13 -29.71
N THR A 215 5.28 -21.92 -29.39
CA THR A 215 6.43 -21.25 -30.03
C THR A 215 7.37 -20.70 -28.97
N SER A 216 8.65 -21.07 -29.07
CA SER A 216 9.62 -20.99 -27.98
C SER A 216 9.99 -19.57 -27.53
N GLU A 217 9.77 -19.27 -26.25
CA GLU A 217 10.53 -18.23 -25.55
C GLU A 217 11.91 -18.79 -25.16
N THR A 218 12.97 -18.27 -25.77
CA THR A 218 14.35 -18.54 -25.33
C THR A 218 14.70 -17.62 -24.17
N THR A 219 14.59 -18.13 -22.95
CA THR A 219 15.14 -17.48 -21.76
C THR A 219 16.66 -17.35 -21.88
N LEU A 220 17.15 -16.11 -21.90
CA LEU A 220 18.58 -15.83 -21.82
C LEU A 220 19.01 -16.01 -20.36
N ARG A 221 19.85 -17.02 -20.11
CA ARG A 221 20.55 -17.21 -18.83
C ARG A 221 21.89 -16.48 -18.84
N ASP A 222 22.44 -16.29 -17.65
CA ASP A 222 23.73 -15.63 -17.41
C ASP A 222 24.87 -16.26 -18.22
N PRO A 223 25.86 -15.46 -18.69
CA PRO A 223 26.99 -15.94 -19.48
C PRO A 223 28.07 -16.65 -18.64
N ILE A 224 27.67 -17.43 -17.63
CA ILE A 224 28.59 -18.37 -16.96
C ILE A 224 28.59 -19.68 -17.75
N THR A 225 29.48 -19.76 -18.75
CA THR A 225 29.83 -21.03 -19.38
C THR A 225 30.33 -21.99 -18.28
N PRO A 226 29.80 -23.24 -18.18
CA PRO A 226 30.30 -24.21 -17.21
C PRO A 226 31.81 -24.41 -17.36
N LEU A 227 32.57 -24.29 -16.26
CA LEU A 227 34.04 -24.27 -16.31
C LEU A 227 34.66 -25.51 -16.99
N ASP A 228 33.96 -26.63 -16.97
CA ASP A 228 34.39 -27.89 -17.58
C ASP A 228 34.42 -27.87 -19.13
N GLU A 229 33.84 -26.85 -19.78
CA GLU A 229 33.86 -26.68 -21.25
C GLU A 229 34.76 -25.52 -21.74
N ILE A 230 35.51 -24.85 -20.86
CA ILE A 230 36.36 -23.70 -21.22
C ILE A 230 37.71 -24.14 -21.79
N ASN A 231 37.87 -24.02 -23.11
CA ASN A 231 39.14 -24.20 -23.81
C ASN A 231 39.79 -22.83 -24.05
N HIS A 232 40.57 -22.39 -23.07
CA HIS A 232 41.16 -21.04 -23.05
C HIS A 232 42.49 -20.94 -23.82
N ARG A 233 42.82 -19.71 -24.23
CA ARG A 233 44.14 -19.33 -24.72
C ARG A 233 44.62 -18.04 -24.05
N ASP A 234 45.71 -18.14 -23.28
CA ASP A 234 46.47 -16.97 -22.84
C ASP A 234 47.10 -16.27 -24.06
N VAL A 235 46.99 -14.94 -24.11
CA VAL A 235 47.56 -14.11 -25.18
C VAL A 235 48.27 -12.88 -24.62
N SER A 236 49.51 -12.66 -25.11
CA SER A 236 50.40 -11.58 -24.68
C SER A 236 50.71 -10.57 -25.80
N ASN A 237 50.30 -10.86 -27.04
CA ASN A 237 50.57 -10.05 -28.21
C ASN A 237 49.57 -10.30 -29.35
N TRP A 238 49.59 -9.41 -30.35
CA TRP A 238 48.70 -9.45 -31.52
C TRP A 238 48.72 -10.78 -32.29
N GLN A 239 49.85 -11.46 -32.41
CA GLN A 239 49.92 -12.70 -33.19
C GLN A 239 49.24 -13.85 -32.43
N GLU A 240 49.44 -13.95 -31.13
CA GLU A 240 48.73 -14.90 -30.26
C GLU A 240 47.21 -14.63 -30.25
N PHE A 241 46.81 -13.37 -30.09
CA PHE A 241 45.41 -12.94 -30.14
C PHE A 241 44.73 -13.35 -31.47
N MET A 242 45.34 -12.99 -32.61
CA MET A 242 44.76 -13.31 -33.92
C MET A 242 44.78 -14.81 -34.24
N LEU A 243 45.76 -15.58 -33.74
CA LEU A 243 45.77 -17.05 -33.87
C LEU A 243 44.67 -17.71 -33.02
N ALA A 244 44.38 -17.17 -31.83
CA ALA A 244 43.28 -17.64 -30.99
C ALA A 244 41.91 -17.31 -31.60
N LEU A 245 41.75 -16.12 -32.19
CA LEU A 245 40.50 -15.70 -32.82
C LEU A 245 40.09 -16.62 -33.99
N VAL A 246 41.05 -17.14 -34.76
CA VAL A 246 40.80 -18.04 -35.90
C VAL A 246 40.79 -19.53 -35.56
N ASP A 247 41.11 -19.92 -34.33
CA ASP A 247 41.01 -21.30 -33.86
C ASP A 247 39.58 -21.57 -33.36
N PRO A 248 38.75 -22.36 -34.09
CA PRO A 248 37.36 -22.62 -33.70
C PRO A 248 37.23 -23.42 -32.40
N THR A 249 38.32 -24.01 -31.89
CA THR A 249 38.29 -24.75 -30.63
C THR A 249 38.39 -23.85 -29.41
N ILE A 250 38.91 -22.62 -29.54
CA ILE A 250 39.13 -21.69 -28.42
C ILE A 250 37.88 -20.83 -28.19
N ASN A 251 37.14 -21.10 -27.12
CA ASN A 251 35.96 -20.32 -26.72
C ASN A 251 36.27 -19.21 -25.69
N TYR A 252 37.51 -19.13 -25.20
CA TYR A 252 37.95 -18.12 -24.23
C TYR A 252 39.35 -17.60 -24.57
N ILE A 253 39.51 -16.30 -24.77
CA ILE A 253 40.79 -15.62 -24.98
C ILE A 253 41.11 -14.82 -23.72
N ASN A 254 42.23 -15.15 -23.06
CA ASN A 254 42.65 -14.55 -21.80
C ASN A 254 43.81 -13.59 -22.06
N VAL A 255 43.58 -12.28 -21.99
CA VAL A 255 44.65 -11.28 -22.16
C VAL A 255 45.47 -11.21 -20.89
N ILE A 256 46.79 -11.44 -21.01
CA ILE A 256 47.74 -11.48 -19.87
C ILE A 256 48.83 -10.41 -19.92
N ALA A 257 48.76 -9.51 -20.90
CA ALA A 257 49.65 -8.36 -21.04
C ALA A 257 49.00 -7.27 -21.90
N ASP A 258 49.42 -6.02 -21.71
CA ASP A 258 49.11 -4.94 -22.64
C ASP A 258 49.83 -5.17 -23.98
N PHE A 259 49.15 -4.99 -25.12
CA PHE A 259 49.80 -5.07 -26.43
C PHE A 259 49.21 -4.13 -27.50
N GLU A 260 49.92 -4.02 -28.62
CA GLU A 260 49.46 -3.30 -29.80
C GLU A 260 49.44 -4.17 -31.06
N SER A 261 48.63 -3.74 -32.01
CA SER A 261 48.48 -4.34 -33.33
C SER A 261 49.77 -4.26 -34.16
N ALA A 262 50.15 -5.40 -34.74
CA ALA A 262 51.42 -5.55 -35.43
C ALA A 262 51.57 -4.61 -36.66
N ASN A 263 52.81 -4.27 -37.00
CA ASN A 263 53.13 -3.45 -38.19
C ASN A 263 52.67 -4.09 -39.51
N ASN A 264 52.60 -5.41 -39.57
CA ASN A 264 51.86 -6.17 -40.57
C ASN A 264 50.79 -6.99 -39.81
N PRO A 265 49.51 -6.55 -39.78
CA PRO A 265 48.51 -7.12 -38.89
C PRO A 265 48.02 -8.52 -39.33
N THR A 266 48.37 -8.95 -40.54
CA THR A 266 48.04 -10.28 -41.10
C THR A 266 49.28 -11.18 -41.25
N GLY A 267 50.45 -10.68 -40.82
CA GLY A 267 51.74 -11.36 -41.02
C GLY A 267 51.87 -12.64 -40.21
N GLY A 268 51.99 -13.79 -40.90
CA GLY A 268 52.24 -15.08 -40.26
C GLY A 268 51.01 -15.73 -39.60
N ILE A 269 49.80 -15.24 -39.90
CA ILE A 269 48.54 -15.77 -39.39
C ILE A 269 47.80 -16.46 -40.55
N THR A 270 47.42 -17.73 -40.38
CA THR A 270 46.61 -18.47 -41.37
C THR A 270 45.13 -18.25 -41.09
N GLY A 271 44.31 -18.01 -42.10
CA GLY A 271 42.88 -17.71 -41.91
C GLY A 271 42.57 -16.24 -41.61
N VAL A 272 43.53 -15.34 -41.83
CA VAL A 272 43.32 -13.88 -41.90
C VAL A 272 43.95 -13.33 -43.18
N THR A 273 43.32 -12.34 -43.79
CA THR A 273 43.76 -11.66 -45.02
C THR A 273 43.54 -10.14 -44.90
N GLY A 274 43.95 -9.36 -45.90
CA GLY A 274 43.75 -7.90 -45.91
C GLY A 274 45.07 -7.12 -45.87
N ALA A 275 45.15 -6.12 -45.00
CA ALA A 275 46.27 -5.18 -44.97
C ALA A 275 47.58 -5.82 -44.53
N THR A 276 48.66 -5.55 -45.28
CA THR A 276 50.02 -5.97 -44.94
C THR A 276 50.83 -4.88 -44.21
N SER A 277 50.20 -3.74 -43.91
CA SER A 277 50.81 -2.59 -43.24
C SER A 277 49.81 -1.90 -42.33
N ASN A 278 50.24 -1.52 -41.13
CA ASN A 278 49.47 -0.79 -40.12
C ASN A 278 50.08 0.61 -39.91
N PRO A 279 49.46 1.70 -40.42
CA PRO A 279 49.93 3.07 -40.23
C PRO A 279 49.62 3.63 -38.82
N ASN A 280 49.97 4.90 -38.60
CA ASN A 280 49.60 5.64 -37.39
C ASN A 280 48.51 6.65 -37.76
N GLY A 281 47.27 6.39 -37.34
CA GLY A 281 46.09 6.99 -37.98
C GLY A 281 45.84 6.42 -39.39
N GLY A 282 44.61 6.53 -39.88
CA GLY A 282 44.14 5.83 -41.08
C GLY A 282 43.11 4.74 -40.76
N ALA A 283 42.59 4.11 -41.80
CA ALA A 283 41.79 2.89 -41.71
C ALA A 283 42.44 1.79 -42.58
N VAL A 284 42.72 0.65 -41.96
CA VAL A 284 43.16 -0.60 -42.61
C VAL A 284 42.39 -1.77 -42.01
N TYR A 285 42.23 -2.85 -42.77
CA TYR A 285 41.32 -3.94 -42.41
C TYR A 285 42.06 -5.28 -42.38
N ALA A 286 41.80 -6.08 -41.34
CA ALA A 286 42.22 -7.47 -41.26
C ALA A 286 40.96 -8.35 -41.29
N TYR A 287 40.78 -9.04 -42.41
CA TYR A 287 39.63 -9.88 -42.73
C TYR A 287 39.86 -11.31 -42.24
N VAL A 288 39.18 -11.70 -41.17
CA VAL A 288 39.10 -13.10 -40.74
C VAL A 288 38.38 -13.89 -41.83
N ASN A 289 39.07 -14.90 -42.39
CA ASN A 289 38.59 -15.70 -43.52
C ASN A 289 38.81 -17.21 -43.33
N ALA A 290 39.15 -17.66 -42.12
CA ALA A 290 39.02 -19.06 -41.72
C ALA A 290 37.56 -19.52 -41.85
N SER A 291 37.34 -20.78 -42.22
CA SER A 291 36.00 -21.28 -42.57
C SER A 291 35.27 -21.87 -41.38
N GLN A 292 34.01 -21.46 -41.17
CA GLN A 292 33.11 -21.97 -40.12
C GLN A 292 33.71 -21.89 -38.71
N VAL A 293 34.32 -20.75 -38.37
CA VAL A 293 34.98 -20.48 -37.07
C VAL A 293 34.17 -19.62 -36.10
N SER A 294 32.96 -19.22 -36.49
CA SER A 294 32.03 -18.53 -35.58
C SER A 294 31.57 -19.44 -34.45
N ARG A 295 31.38 -18.84 -33.28
CA ARG A 295 31.10 -19.49 -31.99
C ARG A 295 30.75 -18.44 -30.94
N SER A 296 30.24 -18.88 -29.80
CA SER A 296 30.33 -18.12 -28.55
C SER A 296 31.80 -17.99 -28.12
N LEU A 297 32.26 -16.77 -27.92
CA LEU A 297 33.68 -16.45 -27.68
C LEU A 297 33.78 -15.33 -26.64
N VAL A 298 34.36 -15.64 -25.47
CA VAL A 298 34.73 -14.62 -24.48
C VAL A 298 36.16 -14.15 -24.75
N ILE A 299 36.37 -12.84 -24.69
CA ILE A 299 37.67 -12.18 -24.73
C ILE A 299 37.80 -11.41 -23.42
N GLU A 300 38.51 -12.00 -22.46
CA GLU A 300 38.75 -11.42 -21.14
C GLU A 300 39.99 -10.55 -21.15
N GLY A 301 39.83 -9.27 -20.79
CA GLY A 301 40.89 -8.27 -20.78
C GLY A 301 41.71 -8.23 -19.50
N ASN A 302 41.18 -8.66 -18.35
CA ASN A 302 41.82 -8.53 -17.03
C ASN A 302 42.31 -7.10 -16.69
N GLY A 303 41.71 -6.06 -17.26
CA GLY A 303 42.15 -4.66 -17.15
C GLY A 303 43.33 -4.25 -18.05
N HIS A 304 43.75 -5.11 -18.99
CA HIS A 304 44.79 -4.79 -19.95
C HIS A 304 44.31 -3.90 -21.11
N GLN A 305 45.29 -3.35 -21.83
CA GLN A 305 45.09 -2.46 -22.97
C GLN A 305 45.45 -3.13 -24.32
N ILE A 306 44.58 -2.95 -25.32
CA ILE A 306 44.90 -3.27 -26.73
C ILE A 306 44.82 -2.01 -27.61
N ASP A 307 45.93 -1.67 -28.28
CA ASP A 307 45.99 -0.61 -29.30
C ASP A 307 45.88 -1.19 -30.73
N PHE A 308 44.69 -1.10 -31.31
CA PHE A 308 44.37 -1.53 -32.68
C PHE A 308 44.93 -0.59 -33.76
N ARG A 309 45.47 0.58 -33.38
CA ARG A 309 46.06 1.56 -34.28
C ARG A 309 45.12 1.93 -35.43
N ALA A 310 45.46 1.62 -36.69
CA ALA A 310 44.57 1.83 -37.83
C ALA A 310 43.73 0.59 -38.20
N VAL A 311 43.90 -0.54 -37.52
CA VAL A 311 43.24 -1.81 -37.82
C VAL A 311 41.78 -1.79 -37.35
N SER A 312 40.90 -2.33 -38.20
CA SER A 312 39.61 -2.90 -37.79
C SER A 312 39.62 -4.40 -38.11
N LEU A 313 39.05 -5.21 -37.22
CA LEU A 313 38.85 -6.64 -37.42
C LEU A 313 37.49 -6.89 -38.06
N CYS A 314 37.53 -7.39 -39.29
CA CYS A 314 36.38 -7.65 -40.13
C CYS A 314 36.16 -9.18 -40.22
N PHE A 315 34.94 -9.65 -40.03
CA PHE A 315 34.61 -11.08 -40.17
C PHE A 315 33.96 -11.32 -41.54
N LEU A 316 34.52 -12.20 -42.38
CA LEU A 316 33.92 -12.51 -43.69
C LEU A 316 32.81 -13.57 -43.60
N PRO A 317 31.90 -13.68 -44.59
CA PRO A 317 30.76 -14.59 -44.53
C PRO A 317 31.15 -16.07 -44.45
N VAL A 318 32.36 -16.41 -44.90
CA VAL A 318 32.96 -17.76 -44.81
C VAL A 318 33.23 -18.19 -43.36
N THR A 319 33.34 -17.26 -42.42
CA THR A 319 33.54 -17.54 -41.00
C THR A 319 32.30 -18.09 -40.32
N HIS A 320 31.11 -17.80 -40.85
CA HIS A 320 29.83 -18.17 -40.23
C HIS A 320 29.57 -19.69 -40.28
N ASN A 321 29.10 -20.22 -39.16
CA ASN A 321 28.60 -21.57 -38.96
C ASN A 321 27.12 -21.49 -38.54
N GLY A 322 26.21 -22.05 -39.33
CA GLY A 322 24.76 -21.98 -39.07
C GLY A 322 24.28 -22.73 -37.83
N SER A 323 25.14 -23.52 -37.18
CA SER A 323 24.86 -24.15 -35.88
C SER A 323 25.49 -23.40 -34.69
N SER A 324 26.34 -22.41 -34.94
CA SER A 324 26.92 -21.53 -33.91
C SER A 324 27.34 -20.21 -34.57
N PRO A 325 26.44 -19.21 -34.67
CA PRO A 325 26.77 -17.87 -35.15
C PRO A 325 27.84 -17.18 -34.27
N TRP A 326 28.30 -15.99 -34.67
CA TRP A 326 29.23 -15.23 -33.81
C TRP A 326 28.48 -14.69 -32.60
N ASP A 327 29.01 -14.95 -31.41
CA ASP A 327 28.46 -14.51 -30.14
C ASP A 327 29.64 -14.07 -29.25
N ILE A 328 30.16 -12.88 -29.55
CA ILE A 328 31.44 -12.41 -29.02
C ILE A 328 31.19 -11.52 -27.80
N THR A 329 31.69 -11.93 -26.64
CA THR A 329 31.71 -11.08 -25.43
C THR A 329 33.13 -10.57 -25.20
N LEU A 330 33.26 -9.25 -25.03
CA LEU A 330 34.52 -8.56 -24.80
C LEU A 330 34.46 -7.90 -23.41
N SER A 331 35.30 -8.37 -22.49
CA SER A 331 35.18 -8.12 -21.04
C SER A 331 36.38 -7.37 -20.45
N ASN A 332 36.14 -6.46 -19.51
CA ASN A 332 37.13 -5.81 -18.63
C ASN A 332 38.39 -5.30 -19.36
N ILE A 333 38.25 -4.50 -20.42
CA ILE A 333 39.37 -4.17 -21.32
C ILE A 333 39.42 -2.69 -21.73
N GLU A 334 40.63 -2.15 -21.85
CA GLU A 334 40.88 -0.83 -22.45
C GLU A 334 41.22 -0.96 -23.93
N ILE A 335 40.42 -0.33 -24.81
CA ILE A 335 40.57 -0.40 -26.26
C ILE A 335 40.96 0.96 -26.81
N TYR A 336 42.00 0.97 -27.65
CA TYR A 336 42.49 2.18 -28.31
C TYR A 336 42.57 1.95 -29.81
N HIS A 337 41.98 2.83 -30.62
CA HIS A 337 41.93 2.66 -32.08
C HIS A 337 41.67 3.97 -32.82
N GLY A 338 42.10 4.04 -34.08
CA GLY A 338 41.86 5.18 -34.97
C GLY A 338 40.93 4.89 -36.15
N ASN A 339 40.62 3.62 -36.43
CA ASN A 339 39.80 3.21 -37.57
C ASN A 339 38.34 3.66 -37.39
N PHE A 340 37.72 4.17 -38.45
CA PHE A 340 36.35 4.68 -38.37
C PHE A 340 35.26 3.60 -38.25
N TYR A 341 35.53 2.33 -38.54
CA TYR A 341 34.54 1.25 -38.34
C TYR A 341 34.65 0.55 -36.97
N GLY A 342 35.50 1.08 -36.08
CA GLY A 342 35.79 0.50 -34.78
C GLY A 342 36.92 -0.54 -34.80
N PRO A 343 37.36 -1.01 -33.63
CA PRO A 343 38.32 -2.12 -33.49
C PRO A 343 37.75 -3.45 -34.05
N PHE A 344 36.43 -3.64 -34.00
CA PHE A 344 35.71 -4.80 -34.52
C PHE A 344 34.47 -4.36 -35.32
N THR A 345 34.20 -5.04 -36.44
CA THR A 345 33.00 -4.82 -37.26
C THR A 345 32.44 -6.15 -37.78
N LEU A 346 31.13 -6.34 -37.59
CA LEU A 346 30.41 -7.51 -38.11
C LEU A 346 29.89 -7.29 -39.54
N ARG A 347 29.95 -6.05 -40.05
CA ARG A 347 29.42 -5.59 -41.33
C ARG A 347 29.79 -6.48 -42.53
N ASP A 348 31.03 -6.96 -42.58
CA ASP A 348 31.53 -7.75 -43.71
C ASP A 348 31.04 -9.22 -43.70
N LEU A 349 30.28 -9.65 -42.67
CA LEU A 349 29.52 -10.92 -42.67
C LEU A 349 28.33 -10.87 -43.66
N GLY A 350 27.81 -9.67 -43.91
CA GLY A 350 26.56 -9.44 -44.63
C GLY A 350 25.33 -9.70 -43.77
N GLY A 351 24.29 -8.88 -43.96
CA GLY A 351 23.15 -8.75 -43.06
C GLY A 351 22.46 -10.05 -42.61
N THR A 352 22.44 -11.10 -43.44
CA THR A 352 21.84 -12.40 -43.07
C THR A 352 22.58 -13.13 -41.94
N PHE A 353 23.92 -13.06 -41.91
CA PHE A 353 24.72 -13.70 -40.86
C PHE A 353 25.03 -12.72 -39.73
N GLU A 354 25.13 -11.43 -40.04
CA GLU A 354 25.29 -10.34 -39.08
C GLU A 354 24.09 -10.23 -38.13
N SER A 355 22.85 -10.29 -38.64
CA SER A 355 21.62 -10.29 -37.80
C SER A 355 21.40 -11.56 -36.97
N GLN A 356 22.13 -12.64 -37.27
CA GLN A 356 22.19 -13.84 -36.44
C GLN A 356 23.31 -13.78 -35.40
N SER A 357 24.18 -12.78 -35.47
CA SER A 357 25.36 -12.63 -34.62
C SER A 357 25.12 -11.61 -33.50
N LYS A 358 25.83 -11.78 -32.39
CA LYS A 358 25.83 -10.90 -31.22
C LYS A 358 27.23 -10.36 -30.93
N PHE A 359 27.29 -9.17 -30.36
CA PHE A 359 28.50 -8.63 -29.75
C PHE A 359 28.15 -7.98 -28.41
N THR A 360 28.78 -8.42 -27.33
CA THR A 360 28.57 -7.92 -25.97
C THR A 360 29.83 -7.18 -25.51
N TYR A 361 29.66 -5.96 -25.01
CA TYR A 361 30.72 -5.21 -24.32
C TYR A 361 30.41 -5.22 -22.82
N SER A 362 31.27 -5.86 -22.01
CA SER A 362 31.18 -5.90 -20.55
C SER A 362 32.36 -5.16 -19.92
N ASN A 363 32.13 -4.14 -19.08
CA ASN A 363 33.19 -3.36 -18.42
C ASN A 363 34.28 -2.83 -19.41
N VAL A 364 33.87 -2.32 -20.58
CA VAL A 364 34.77 -1.93 -21.67
C VAL A 364 35.02 -0.43 -21.72
N LYS A 365 36.27 -0.02 -21.90
CA LYS A 365 36.67 1.39 -22.06
C LYS A 365 37.32 1.62 -23.43
N ASN A 366 36.54 2.12 -24.38
CA ASN A 366 36.98 2.48 -25.73
C ASN A 366 37.37 3.96 -25.84
N ILE A 367 38.59 4.23 -26.30
CA ILE A 367 39.13 5.57 -26.54
C ILE A 367 39.67 5.65 -27.97
N GLY A 368 38.99 6.39 -28.84
CA GLY A 368 39.34 6.38 -30.26
C GLY A 368 38.32 7.01 -31.19
N ASN A 369 37.80 6.20 -32.11
CA ASN A 369 36.71 6.54 -33.02
C ASN A 369 35.41 5.81 -32.62
N GLN A 370 34.44 5.73 -33.52
CA GLN A 370 33.26 4.83 -33.46
C GLN A 370 33.57 3.46 -32.79
N LEU A 371 32.69 2.97 -31.91
CA LEU A 371 32.89 1.70 -31.21
C LEU A 371 32.71 0.49 -32.14
N THR A 372 31.64 0.50 -32.95
CA THR A 372 31.49 -0.45 -34.07
C THR A 372 30.54 0.09 -35.13
N HIS A 373 30.83 -0.25 -36.39
CA HIS A 373 29.90 -0.14 -37.51
C HIS A 373 29.40 -1.55 -37.85
N SER A 374 28.17 -1.89 -37.47
CA SER A 374 27.58 -3.22 -37.67
C SER A 374 26.09 -3.06 -37.97
N GLU A 375 25.78 -2.73 -39.24
CA GLU A 375 24.47 -2.30 -39.77
C GLU A 375 23.27 -3.19 -39.39
N PHE A 376 23.52 -4.49 -39.20
CA PHE A 376 22.52 -5.50 -38.84
C PHE A 376 22.83 -6.21 -37.51
N GLY A 377 23.87 -5.76 -36.78
CA GLY A 377 24.35 -6.43 -35.58
C GLY A 377 23.41 -6.29 -34.39
N ASN A 378 23.47 -7.28 -33.49
CA ASN A 378 22.85 -7.23 -32.16
C ASN A 378 23.92 -6.90 -31.12
N ILE A 379 23.94 -5.66 -30.64
CA ILE A 379 24.93 -5.18 -29.67
C ILE A 379 24.33 -5.13 -28.27
N PHE A 380 25.07 -5.68 -27.30
CA PHE A 380 24.72 -5.72 -25.89
C PHE A 380 25.76 -4.98 -25.05
N PHE A 381 25.31 -4.34 -23.98
CA PHE A 381 26.16 -3.61 -23.03
C PHE A 381 25.91 -4.08 -21.61
N ASP A 382 26.99 -4.33 -20.88
CA ASP A 382 27.00 -4.96 -19.56
C ASP A 382 28.03 -4.26 -18.64
N GLY A 383 27.74 -4.18 -17.34
CA GLY A 383 28.57 -3.45 -16.37
C GLY A 383 28.85 -1.99 -16.78
N ASP A 384 30.07 -1.50 -16.51
CA ASP A 384 30.48 -0.11 -16.77
C ASP A 384 31.16 0.04 -18.15
N VAL A 385 30.44 0.50 -19.18
CA VAL A 385 30.98 0.71 -20.53
C VAL A 385 31.13 2.18 -20.88
N SER A 386 32.28 2.55 -21.46
CA SER A 386 32.53 3.89 -21.99
C SER A 386 33.09 3.86 -23.41
N SER A 387 32.59 4.74 -24.29
CA SER A 387 33.14 4.98 -25.62
C SER A 387 33.32 6.47 -25.86
N LYS A 388 34.57 6.93 -25.74
CA LYS A 388 34.94 8.35 -25.89
C LYS A 388 35.73 8.58 -27.17
N GLN A 389 35.15 9.32 -28.10
CA GLN A 389 35.89 9.76 -29.28
C GLN A 389 36.86 10.89 -28.94
N VAL A 390 38.11 10.80 -29.40
CA VAL A 390 39.14 11.83 -29.20
C VAL A 390 39.97 12.04 -30.47
N ALA A 391 40.14 13.29 -30.91
CA ALA A 391 40.84 13.60 -32.17
C ALA A 391 42.30 13.07 -32.19
N THR A 392 42.92 13.00 -31.01
CA THR A 392 44.21 12.38 -30.74
C THR A 392 44.09 11.59 -29.44
N TYR A 393 44.52 10.33 -29.41
CA TYR A 393 44.65 9.54 -28.18
C TYR A 393 46.11 9.26 -27.83
N THR A 394 46.34 8.84 -26.59
CA THR A 394 47.61 8.28 -26.12
C THR A 394 47.35 6.95 -25.43
N SER A 395 47.96 5.88 -25.95
CA SER A 395 48.02 4.55 -25.34
C SER A 395 49.34 4.36 -24.57
N LYS A 396 49.54 3.22 -23.89
CA LYS A 396 50.86 2.84 -23.31
C LYS A 396 51.98 2.75 -24.38
N PHE A 397 51.64 2.70 -25.67
CA PHE A 397 52.58 2.50 -26.77
C PHE A 397 52.88 3.77 -27.58
N ARG A 398 51.90 4.68 -27.74
CA ARG A 398 51.97 5.77 -28.72
C ARG A 398 50.92 6.86 -28.49
N THR A 399 51.20 8.06 -29.01
CA THR A 399 50.21 9.12 -29.25
C THR A 399 49.93 9.20 -30.75
N GLN A 400 48.65 9.17 -31.16
CA GLN A 400 48.27 9.29 -32.58
C GLN A 400 46.85 9.79 -32.79
N ASN A 401 46.57 10.25 -34.02
CA ASN A 401 45.27 10.78 -34.43
C ASN A 401 44.32 9.67 -34.90
N ILE A 402 43.02 9.89 -34.73
CA ILE A 402 41.97 9.05 -35.32
C ILE A 402 41.74 9.43 -36.80
N ASN A 403 41.14 8.53 -37.59
CA ASN A 403 41.01 8.71 -39.04
C ASN A 403 39.96 9.75 -39.46
N ALA A 404 38.91 9.93 -38.66
CA ALA A 404 37.78 10.82 -38.91
C ALA A 404 37.22 11.32 -37.58
N THR A 405 36.65 12.53 -37.52
CA THR A 405 36.13 13.16 -36.29
C THR A 405 34.61 13.39 -36.33
N ASN A 406 33.94 12.74 -37.28
CA ASN A 406 32.55 12.97 -37.68
C ASN A 406 31.77 11.65 -37.87
N GLN A 407 32.14 10.63 -37.09
CA GLN A 407 31.52 9.30 -37.10
C GLN A 407 30.66 9.09 -35.86
N THR A 408 29.60 8.29 -35.95
CA THR A 408 28.74 7.95 -34.82
C THR A 408 29.49 7.09 -33.77
N ASN A 409 28.95 6.89 -32.56
CA ASN A 409 29.51 5.90 -31.63
C ASN A 409 29.07 4.48 -31.99
N LEU A 410 27.81 4.32 -32.42
CA LEU A 410 27.27 3.08 -32.99
C LEU A 410 26.49 3.35 -34.28
N TYR A 411 26.68 2.46 -35.26
CA TYR A 411 25.90 2.38 -36.49
C TYR A 411 25.35 0.96 -36.59
N VAL A 412 24.12 0.74 -36.12
CA VAL A 412 23.60 -0.60 -35.78
C VAL A 412 22.09 -0.72 -36.02
N SER A 413 21.58 -1.96 -36.06
CA SER A 413 20.15 -2.21 -35.92
C SER A 413 19.75 -2.32 -34.44
N GLN A 414 20.31 -3.24 -33.68
CA GLN A 414 19.80 -3.58 -32.35
C GLN A 414 20.84 -3.23 -31.27
N MET A 415 20.42 -2.45 -30.27
CA MET A 415 21.20 -2.11 -29.08
C MET A 415 20.40 -2.43 -27.82
N THR A 416 20.98 -3.20 -26.92
CA THR A 416 20.42 -3.46 -25.58
C THR A 416 21.44 -3.08 -24.51
N VAL A 417 21.04 -2.26 -23.55
CA VAL A 417 21.77 -2.09 -22.28
C VAL A 417 21.15 -3.05 -21.26
N LEU A 418 21.96 -3.92 -20.67
CA LEU A 418 21.50 -4.94 -19.71
C LEU A 418 21.21 -4.35 -18.33
N GLU A 419 20.60 -5.15 -17.47
CA GLU A 419 20.08 -4.73 -16.16
C GLU A 419 21.21 -4.19 -15.27
N ASN A 420 20.98 -3.02 -14.65
CA ASN A 420 21.96 -2.29 -13.83
C ASN A 420 23.24 -1.81 -14.57
N ALA A 421 23.41 -2.09 -15.88
CA ALA A 421 24.59 -1.68 -16.64
C ALA A 421 24.59 -0.17 -16.92
N LYS A 422 25.78 0.44 -16.96
CA LYS A 422 25.99 1.88 -17.11
C LYS A 422 26.85 2.16 -18.33
N VAL A 423 26.32 2.94 -19.27
CA VAL A 423 26.94 3.14 -20.58
C VAL A 423 27.09 4.63 -20.86
N THR A 424 28.31 5.07 -21.19
CA THR A 424 28.58 6.47 -21.58
C THR A 424 29.21 6.56 -22.96
N MET A 425 28.59 7.32 -23.86
CA MET A 425 29.07 7.52 -25.23
C MET A 425 29.26 9.02 -25.53
N GLU A 426 30.40 9.36 -26.09
CA GLU A 426 30.79 10.74 -26.39
C GLU A 426 31.39 10.86 -27.80
N THR A 427 30.85 11.77 -28.63
CA THR A 427 31.33 12.05 -30.01
C THR A 427 31.91 13.46 -30.16
N ILE A 428 32.69 13.66 -31.25
CA ILE A 428 33.33 14.95 -31.56
C ILE A 428 32.49 15.80 -32.53
N ASN A 429 32.03 15.27 -33.67
CA ASN A 429 31.14 15.96 -34.63
C ASN A 429 30.15 15.00 -35.29
N ALA A 430 29.37 14.27 -34.49
CA ALA A 430 28.37 13.34 -34.98
C ALA A 430 27.27 13.12 -33.93
N GLY A 431 26.23 12.40 -34.30
CA GLY A 431 25.35 11.79 -33.31
C GLY A 431 26.01 10.62 -32.55
N ASN A 432 25.32 10.00 -31.61
CA ASN A 432 25.87 8.86 -30.85
C ASN A 432 25.38 7.50 -31.36
N LEU A 433 24.09 7.40 -31.70
CA LEU A 433 23.46 6.19 -32.22
C LEU A 433 22.80 6.48 -33.57
N ASP A 434 23.25 5.80 -34.63
CA ASP A 434 22.54 5.69 -35.91
C ASP A 434 21.84 4.33 -35.93
N LEU A 435 20.53 4.34 -35.64
CA LEU A 435 19.72 3.14 -35.43
C LEU A 435 18.86 2.85 -36.66
N GLY A 436 19.09 1.67 -37.23
CA GLY A 436 18.16 1.02 -38.14
C GLY A 436 18.11 1.59 -39.56
N PHE A 437 19.24 2.08 -40.08
CA PHE A 437 19.34 2.54 -41.48
C PHE A 437 19.06 1.42 -42.49
N SER A 438 19.60 0.22 -42.25
CA SER A 438 19.51 -0.94 -43.17
C SER A 438 18.40 -1.95 -42.80
N SER A 439 17.83 -1.87 -41.59
CA SER A 439 16.72 -2.70 -41.09
C SER A 439 16.07 -2.02 -39.85
N PRO A 440 14.83 -2.35 -39.42
CA PRO A 440 14.25 -1.75 -38.22
C PRO A 440 15.15 -1.94 -37.00
N GLY A 441 15.51 -0.84 -36.34
CA GLY A 441 16.46 -0.80 -35.24
C GLY A 441 15.84 -0.40 -33.91
N ASN A 442 16.19 -1.11 -32.84
CA ASN A 442 15.67 -0.84 -31.50
C ASN A 442 16.80 -0.46 -30.55
N LEU A 443 16.48 0.44 -29.61
CA LEU A 443 17.23 0.67 -28.39
C LEU A 443 16.37 0.18 -27.22
N ILE A 444 16.91 -0.76 -26.44
CA ILE A 444 16.28 -1.27 -25.22
C ILE A 444 17.22 -0.95 -24.05
N LEU A 445 16.76 -0.16 -23.10
CA LEU A 445 17.38 -0.04 -21.78
C LEU A 445 16.64 -1.00 -20.85
N LYS A 446 17.34 -1.97 -20.25
CA LYS A 446 16.76 -2.86 -19.24
C LYS A 446 16.69 -2.18 -17.88
N GLU A 447 16.09 -2.89 -16.94
CA GLU A 447 15.71 -2.45 -15.61
C GLU A 447 16.94 -1.92 -14.84
N ASN A 448 16.79 -0.78 -14.16
CA ASN A 448 17.86 -0.03 -13.47
C ASN A 448 19.07 0.41 -14.34
N SER A 449 19.04 0.26 -15.67
CA SER A 449 20.20 0.59 -16.53
C SER A 449 20.32 2.08 -16.84
N GLU A 450 21.54 2.53 -17.15
CA GLU A 450 21.85 3.94 -17.39
C GLU A 450 22.56 4.15 -18.73
N LEU A 451 22.08 5.08 -19.57
CA LEU A 451 22.73 5.47 -20.83
C LEU A 451 22.93 6.99 -20.91
N ASN A 452 24.19 7.41 -20.95
CA ASN A 452 24.62 8.80 -21.11
C ASN A 452 25.13 9.04 -22.53
N LEU A 453 24.46 9.89 -23.31
CA LEU A 453 24.87 10.24 -24.68
C LEU A 453 25.26 11.72 -24.80
N ILE A 454 26.50 12.00 -25.17
CA ILE A 454 27.08 13.34 -25.29
C ILE A 454 27.54 13.59 -26.73
N ALA A 455 27.00 14.61 -27.39
CA ALA A 455 27.47 15.07 -28.70
C ALA A 455 28.11 16.46 -28.56
N ASN A 456 29.43 16.54 -28.63
CA ASN A 456 30.18 17.79 -28.43
C ASN A 456 30.26 18.70 -29.67
N GLY A 457 29.70 18.28 -30.80
CA GLY A 457 29.99 18.88 -32.09
C GLY A 457 29.30 20.21 -32.36
N THR A 458 29.48 20.69 -33.59
CA THR A 458 28.66 21.77 -34.13
C THR A 458 27.94 21.29 -35.38
N SER A 459 26.62 21.50 -35.43
CA SER A 459 25.72 21.01 -36.48
C SER A 459 26.10 21.36 -37.92
N LYS A 460 27.01 22.32 -38.12
CA LYS A 460 27.54 22.71 -39.44
C LYS A 460 28.57 21.74 -40.01
N LEU A 461 29.07 20.79 -39.20
CA LEU A 461 30.12 19.83 -39.58
C LEU A 461 29.76 18.36 -39.29
N ALA A 462 28.59 18.09 -38.71
CA ALA A 462 28.19 16.73 -38.36
C ALA A 462 27.70 15.94 -39.58
N PHE A 463 28.13 14.69 -39.68
CA PHE A 463 27.86 13.81 -40.84
C PHE A 463 26.95 12.63 -40.43
N GLU A 464 27.43 11.73 -39.58
CA GLU A 464 26.67 10.54 -39.16
C GLU A 464 25.65 10.80 -38.05
N ALA A 465 24.57 10.01 -38.07
CA ALA A 465 23.32 10.27 -37.33
C ALA A 465 22.76 11.69 -37.53
N TRP A 466 23.22 12.43 -38.54
CA TRP A 466 22.95 13.87 -38.76
C TRP A 466 23.21 14.76 -37.52
N GLY A 467 24.13 14.33 -36.66
CA GLY A 467 24.42 14.98 -35.37
C GLY A 467 23.46 14.65 -34.24
N THR A 468 22.48 13.77 -34.45
CA THR A 468 21.41 13.43 -33.49
C THR A 468 21.92 12.44 -32.45
N ASN A 469 21.66 12.65 -31.15
CA ASN A 469 22.08 11.67 -30.14
C ASN A 469 21.53 10.26 -30.43
N ILE A 470 20.24 10.15 -30.72
CA ILE A 470 19.59 8.91 -31.18
C ILE A 470 18.81 9.17 -32.47
N LEU A 471 19.39 8.80 -33.62
CA LEU A 471 18.68 8.78 -34.90
C LEU A 471 18.02 7.40 -35.07
N ASN A 472 16.72 7.29 -34.82
CA ASN A 472 15.94 6.11 -35.17
C ASN A 472 15.35 6.27 -36.57
N SER A 473 15.89 5.52 -37.54
CA SER A 473 15.34 5.47 -38.91
C SER A 473 14.02 4.70 -38.94
N ALA A 474 13.95 3.58 -38.22
CA ALA A 474 12.72 2.83 -37.91
C ALA A 474 12.95 1.93 -36.68
N GLY A 475 11.88 1.55 -35.97
CA GLY A 475 11.92 0.68 -34.78
C GLY A 475 11.58 1.45 -33.49
N SER A 476 12.01 0.96 -32.33
CA SER A 476 11.55 1.48 -31.03
C SER A 476 12.69 1.87 -30.09
N ILE A 477 12.48 2.92 -29.30
CA ILE A 477 13.25 3.23 -28.09
C ILE A 477 12.38 2.83 -26.91
N ILE A 478 12.85 1.91 -26.08
CA ILE A 478 12.12 1.35 -24.94
C ILE A 478 13.01 1.44 -23.71
N LEU A 479 12.58 2.18 -22.69
CA LEU A 479 13.14 2.12 -21.35
C LEU A 479 12.28 1.15 -20.53
N ARG A 480 12.92 0.24 -19.80
CA ARG A 480 12.31 -0.57 -18.74
C ARG A 480 12.35 0.16 -17.40
N ASP A 481 11.74 -0.45 -16.40
CA ASP A 481 11.46 0.19 -15.13
C ASP A 481 12.75 0.66 -14.43
N ASN A 482 12.71 1.86 -13.84
CA ASN A 482 13.85 2.58 -13.24
C ASN A 482 15.05 2.86 -14.18
N ALA A 483 14.96 2.61 -15.49
CA ALA A 483 16.05 2.90 -16.42
C ALA A 483 16.21 4.41 -16.70
N THR A 484 17.44 4.87 -16.92
CA THR A 484 17.77 6.30 -17.08
C THR A 484 18.48 6.58 -18.41
N LEU A 485 18.01 7.58 -19.16
CA LEU A 485 18.56 8.02 -20.44
C LEU A 485 18.88 9.53 -20.42
N ASN A 486 20.17 9.86 -20.32
CA ASN A 486 20.66 11.23 -20.23
C ASN A 486 21.19 11.70 -21.60
N LEU A 487 20.61 12.76 -22.15
CA LEU A 487 20.89 13.25 -23.51
C LEU A 487 21.42 14.69 -23.52
N PHE A 488 22.67 14.84 -23.93
CA PHE A 488 23.34 16.13 -24.16
C PHE A 488 23.56 16.32 -25.68
N PRO A 489 22.55 16.78 -26.45
CA PRO A 489 22.65 16.96 -27.89
C PRO A 489 23.51 18.18 -28.27
N GLN A 490 24.24 18.08 -29.38
CA GLN A 490 24.95 19.23 -29.95
C GLN A 490 23.99 20.32 -30.45
N ALA A 491 24.43 21.57 -30.41
CA ALA A 491 23.63 22.74 -30.79
C ALA A 491 23.04 22.60 -32.21
N ASN A 492 21.71 22.68 -32.31
CA ASN A 492 20.86 22.52 -33.50
C ASN A 492 20.69 21.08 -34.06
N SER A 493 21.18 20.04 -33.39
CA SER A 493 20.79 18.65 -33.72
C SER A 493 19.79 18.09 -32.71
N SER A 494 19.07 17.04 -33.07
CA SER A 494 18.09 16.41 -32.18
C SER A 494 18.74 15.61 -31.04
N ALA A 495 18.03 15.50 -29.92
CA ALA A 495 18.32 14.49 -28.91
C ALA A 495 17.78 13.13 -29.39
N ILE A 496 16.51 13.11 -29.81
CA ILE A 496 15.83 11.93 -30.36
C ILE A 496 15.17 12.31 -31.69
N SER A 497 15.33 11.46 -32.71
CA SER A 497 14.66 11.59 -34.01
C SER A 497 14.03 10.25 -34.40
N LEU A 498 12.69 10.20 -34.44
CA LEU A 498 11.92 9.01 -34.81
C LEU A 498 11.36 9.16 -36.23
N ASN A 499 11.96 8.51 -37.22
CA ASN A 499 11.69 8.78 -38.64
C ASN A 499 10.68 7.83 -39.32
N SER A 500 10.22 6.79 -38.62
CA SER A 500 9.23 5.85 -39.15
C SER A 500 7.81 6.12 -38.64
N THR A 501 6.82 5.84 -39.47
CA THR A 501 5.40 5.79 -39.10
C THR A 501 5.07 4.67 -38.09
N SER A 502 6.01 3.78 -37.82
CA SER A 502 5.90 2.67 -36.86
C SER A 502 6.79 2.87 -35.63
N ALA A 503 7.39 4.06 -35.46
CA ALA A 503 8.34 4.29 -34.37
C ALA A 503 7.64 4.48 -33.02
N LYS A 504 8.28 3.99 -31.96
CA LYS A 504 7.79 4.14 -30.57
C LYS A 504 8.89 4.71 -29.68
N LEU A 505 8.53 5.66 -28.83
CA LEU A 505 9.27 6.01 -27.62
C LEU A 505 8.41 5.57 -26.43
N GLU A 506 8.92 4.63 -25.64
CA GLU A 506 8.29 4.10 -24.43
C GLU A 506 9.19 4.36 -23.23
N VAL A 507 8.62 4.98 -22.20
CA VAL A 507 9.29 5.22 -20.91
C VAL A 507 8.60 4.34 -19.87
N GLY A 508 9.35 3.35 -19.34
CA GLY A 508 8.90 2.37 -18.33
C GLY A 508 8.54 2.98 -16.97
N ARG A 509 8.13 2.14 -16.01
CA ARG A 509 7.73 2.62 -14.69
C ARG A 509 8.90 3.25 -13.96
N ASP A 510 8.72 4.46 -13.45
CA ASP A 510 9.77 5.29 -12.80
C ASP A 510 11.03 5.54 -13.65
N ALA A 511 11.00 5.17 -14.94
CA ALA A 511 12.12 5.35 -15.86
C ALA A 511 12.25 6.83 -16.27
N THR A 512 13.46 7.33 -16.47
CA THR A 512 13.74 8.75 -16.68
C THR A 512 14.43 9.01 -18.03
N ILE A 513 13.94 10.00 -18.79
CA ILE A 513 14.68 10.65 -19.88
C ILE A 513 14.94 12.10 -19.50
N ASP A 514 16.21 12.48 -19.33
CA ASP A 514 16.64 13.85 -19.08
C ASP A 514 17.40 14.42 -20.29
N ILE A 515 16.91 15.52 -20.86
CA ILE A 515 17.48 16.15 -22.06
C ILE A 515 17.96 17.57 -21.75
N GLN A 516 19.27 17.80 -21.86
CA GLN A 516 19.93 19.09 -21.58
C GLN A 516 20.43 19.72 -22.88
N SER A 517 19.57 20.53 -23.53
CA SER A 517 19.72 20.99 -24.91
C SER A 517 20.22 22.45 -24.98
N ASN A 518 21.54 22.63 -24.98
CA ASN A 518 22.18 23.95 -24.94
C ASN A 518 22.28 24.62 -26.33
N GLY A 519 22.07 25.94 -26.38
CA GLY A 519 22.67 26.81 -27.39
C GLY A 519 22.13 26.67 -28.82
N ARG A 520 20.89 26.20 -29.01
CA ARG A 520 20.30 26.09 -30.35
C ARG A 520 20.02 27.50 -30.89
N THR A 521 20.25 27.68 -32.19
CA THR A 521 19.93 28.88 -32.96
C THR A 521 19.14 28.51 -34.23
N SER A 522 18.44 27.37 -34.21
CA SER A 522 17.86 26.75 -35.41
C SER A 522 16.61 27.50 -35.84
N THR A 523 16.48 27.75 -37.14
CA THR A 523 15.27 28.31 -37.75
C THR A 523 14.49 27.28 -38.58
N ALA A 524 14.86 26.01 -38.49
CA ALA A 524 14.29 24.91 -39.26
C ALA A 524 13.65 23.86 -38.35
N ASN A 525 12.56 23.25 -38.84
CA ASN A 525 11.82 22.17 -38.18
C ASN A 525 11.94 20.90 -39.03
N ASN A 526 13.18 20.41 -39.19
CA ASN A 526 13.52 19.20 -39.92
C ASN A 526 13.61 17.98 -38.99
N PHE A 527 13.78 16.81 -39.59
CA PHE A 527 13.89 15.54 -38.86
C PHE A 527 15.02 15.49 -37.82
N ASN A 528 16.06 16.30 -38.00
CA ASN A 528 17.25 16.35 -37.15
C ASN A 528 17.48 17.69 -36.45
N THR A 529 16.55 18.66 -36.51
CA THR A 529 16.80 20.03 -35.97
C THR A 529 15.92 20.46 -34.78
N ASN A 530 14.85 19.73 -34.48
CA ASN A 530 14.06 19.88 -33.25
C ASN A 530 14.77 19.20 -32.06
N THR A 531 14.40 19.42 -30.80
CA THR A 531 15.03 18.67 -29.69
C THR A 531 14.54 17.22 -29.66
N ILE A 532 13.23 16.98 -29.84
CA ILE A 532 12.65 15.69 -30.24
C ILE A 532 11.91 15.87 -31.58
N PHE A 533 12.16 14.96 -32.52
CA PHE A 533 11.40 14.86 -33.77
C PHE A 533 10.66 13.52 -33.87
N MET A 534 9.44 13.55 -34.42
CA MET A 534 8.62 12.38 -34.70
C MET A 534 8.01 12.46 -36.12
N ALA A 535 8.07 11.36 -36.86
CA ALA A 535 7.31 11.18 -38.09
C ALA A 535 5.82 10.93 -37.78
N GLY A 536 4.95 11.22 -38.76
CA GLY A 536 3.53 10.88 -38.65
C GLY A 536 3.30 9.37 -38.51
N GLY A 537 2.59 8.95 -37.46
CA GLY A 537 2.34 7.56 -37.08
C GLY A 537 3.16 7.12 -35.86
N ALA A 538 4.23 7.83 -35.51
CA ALA A 538 5.03 7.53 -34.33
C ALA A 538 4.25 7.77 -33.02
N ASN A 539 4.60 7.01 -31.99
CA ASN A 539 3.93 7.03 -30.68
C ASN A 539 4.93 7.41 -29.59
N PHE A 540 4.48 8.19 -28.62
CA PHE A 540 5.25 8.55 -27.43
C PHE A 540 4.36 8.25 -26.21
N HIS A 541 4.79 7.28 -25.40
CA HIS A 541 4.07 6.80 -24.22
C HIS A 541 4.99 6.89 -23.01
N VAL A 542 4.57 7.64 -22.00
CA VAL A 542 5.14 7.64 -20.65
C VAL A 542 4.22 6.80 -19.77
N LEU A 543 4.72 5.66 -19.30
CA LEU A 543 3.98 4.75 -18.43
C LEU A 543 3.91 5.30 -17.00
N GLU A 544 3.24 4.55 -16.11
CA GLU A 544 3.03 4.91 -14.71
C GLU A 544 4.33 5.37 -14.01
N GLY A 545 4.32 6.52 -13.33
CA GLY A 545 5.52 7.08 -12.66
C GLY A 545 6.68 7.54 -13.57
N GLY A 546 6.69 7.15 -14.85
CA GLY A 546 7.76 7.46 -15.79
C GLY A 546 7.96 8.96 -16.03
N VAL A 547 9.18 9.38 -16.34
CA VAL A 547 9.59 10.79 -16.34
C VAL A 547 10.28 11.18 -17.65
N VAL A 548 9.87 12.31 -18.23
CA VAL A 548 10.64 12.99 -19.28
C VAL A 548 10.83 14.46 -18.93
N ARG A 549 12.07 14.92 -18.88
CA ARG A 549 12.41 16.34 -18.71
C ARG A 549 13.22 16.85 -19.90
N ILE A 550 12.84 17.99 -20.43
CA ILE A 550 13.51 18.66 -21.55
C ILE A 550 13.81 20.10 -21.16
N ASN A 551 15.09 20.40 -20.94
CA ASN A 551 15.59 21.72 -20.61
C ASN A 551 16.33 22.32 -21.82
N GLU A 552 15.71 23.28 -22.50
CA GLU A 552 16.31 24.09 -23.55
C GLU A 552 16.81 25.44 -23.00
N TYR A 553 18.13 25.62 -22.93
CA TYR A 553 18.76 26.85 -22.44
C TYR A 553 19.76 27.43 -23.45
N GLY A 554 19.98 28.74 -23.46
CA GLY A 554 20.82 29.43 -24.44
C GLY A 554 20.22 29.51 -25.86
N GLN A 555 18.91 29.36 -26.01
CA GLN A 555 18.20 29.22 -27.28
C GLN A 555 18.09 30.52 -28.10
N THR A 556 18.39 31.67 -27.51
CA THR A 556 18.37 33.00 -28.15
C THR A 556 17.04 33.30 -28.87
N THR A 557 17.00 33.20 -30.21
CA THR A 557 15.81 33.39 -31.06
C THR A 557 15.51 32.14 -31.92
N SER A 558 15.86 30.94 -31.44
CA SER A 558 15.56 29.65 -32.10
C SER A 558 14.07 29.53 -32.44
N THR A 559 13.74 29.27 -33.71
CA THR A 559 12.36 29.03 -34.18
C THR A 559 12.06 27.54 -34.37
N SER A 560 12.98 26.66 -33.98
CA SER A 560 12.73 25.23 -33.94
C SER A 560 11.86 24.88 -32.74
N ASN A 561 10.88 23.99 -32.92
CA ASN A 561 10.07 23.48 -31.82
C ASN A 561 10.92 22.56 -30.93
N VAL A 562 10.52 22.43 -29.66
CA VAL A 562 11.18 21.50 -28.73
C VAL A 562 10.81 20.07 -29.12
N VAL A 563 9.50 19.78 -29.18
CA VAL A 563 8.93 18.54 -29.72
C VAL A 563 8.18 18.86 -31.01
N HIS A 564 8.50 18.16 -32.11
CA HIS A 564 7.85 18.35 -33.41
C HIS A 564 7.40 17.04 -34.06
N VAL A 565 6.15 17.01 -34.52
CA VAL A 565 5.55 15.86 -35.21
C VAL A 565 5.19 16.21 -36.65
N ALA A 566 5.83 15.53 -37.60
CA ALA A 566 5.60 15.62 -39.05
C ALA A 566 4.40 14.77 -39.53
N GLY A 567 3.31 14.76 -38.77
CA GLY A 567 2.05 14.13 -39.14
C GLY A 567 1.13 13.97 -37.93
N ALA A 568 0.33 12.89 -37.93
CA ALA A 568 -0.47 12.50 -36.77
C ALA A 568 0.40 11.73 -35.77
N ALA A 569 0.16 11.89 -34.47
CA ALA A 569 0.81 11.08 -33.44
C ALA A 569 -0.11 10.93 -32.22
N THR A 570 0.22 9.94 -31.40
CA THR A 570 -0.37 9.71 -30.09
C THR A 570 0.68 10.02 -29.03
N PHE A 571 0.34 10.92 -28.11
CA PHE A 571 1.08 11.17 -26.88
C PHE A 571 0.23 10.72 -25.71
N VAL A 572 0.75 9.81 -24.88
CA VAL A 572 0.10 9.33 -23.66
C VAL A 572 1.03 9.53 -22.47
N ILE A 573 0.51 10.06 -21.37
CA ILE A 573 1.15 10.05 -20.05
C ILE A 573 0.15 9.40 -19.09
N ASP A 574 0.52 8.26 -18.53
CA ASP A 574 -0.32 7.50 -17.60
C ASP A 574 -0.26 8.10 -16.18
N LYS A 575 -1.01 7.49 -15.24
CA LYS A 575 -1.07 7.90 -13.83
C LYS A 575 0.32 8.05 -13.23
N GLY A 576 0.57 9.14 -12.49
CA GLY A 576 1.87 9.40 -11.88
C GLY A 576 3.00 9.76 -12.88
N GLY A 577 2.77 9.72 -14.20
CA GLY A 577 3.78 10.09 -15.18
C GLY A 577 4.11 11.58 -15.18
N THR A 578 5.32 11.94 -15.63
CA THR A 578 5.84 13.32 -15.66
C THR A 578 6.33 13.72 -17.06
N LEU A 579 5.88 14.89 -17.55
CA LEU A 579 6.46 15.57 -18.71
C LEU A 579 6.75 17.04 -18.40
N ASP A 580 8.03 17.37 -18.22
CA ASP A 580 8.51 18.75 -18.02
C ASP A 580 9.23 19.25 -19.29
N ILE A 581 8.73 20.33 -19.89
CA ILE A 581 9.37 21.00 -21.04
C ILE A 581 9.57 22.48 -20.71
N GLN A 582 10.84 22.89 -20.63
CA GLN A 582 11.29 24.26 -20.43
C GLN A 582 12.08 24.74 -21.66
N SER A 583 11.85 25.98 -22.10
CA SER A 583 12.72 26.64 -23.09
C SER A 583 12.89 28.13 -22.82
N ASP A 584 14.13 28.62 -22.93
CA ASP A 584 14.49 30.04 -22.81
C ASP A 584 14.41 30.82 -24.15
N SER A 585 13.92 30.17 -25.23
CA SER A 585 13.83 30.81 -26.54
C SER A 585 12.88 32.00 -26.54
N THR A 586 13.42 33.16 -26.88
CA THR A 586 12.65 34.41 -27.01
C THR A 586 11.81 34.48 -28.30
N SER A 587 11.79 33.41 -29.11
CA SER A 587 11.13 33.40 -30.41
C SER A 587 9.63 33.05 -30.32
N PRO A 588 8.72 33.94 -30.76
CA PRO A 588 7.30 33.63 -30.81
C PRO A 588 6.91 32.62 -31.92
N ALA A 589 7.87 32.15 -32.71
CA ALA A 589 7.66 31.13 -33.74
C ALA A 589 7.95 29.70 -33.24
N GLN A 590 8.66 29.53 -32.11
CA GLN A 590 8.80 28.23 -31.45
C GLN A 590 7.48 27.85 -30.76
N SER A 591 7.06 26.59 -30.86
CA SER A 591 6.13 25.93 -29.92
C SER A 591 6.93 24.94 -29.07
N LEU A 592 6.49 24.67 -27.84
CA LEU A 592 7.09 23.59 -27.03
C LEU A 592 6.66 22.22 -27.58
N ILE A 593 5.37 22.06 -27.86
CA ILE A 593 4.82 20.92 -28.59
C ILE A 593 4.19 21.41 -29.89
N ASN A 594 4.60 20.83 -31.02
CA ASN A 594 4.12 21.18 -32.35
C ASN A 594 3.72 19.93 -33.14
N ILE A 595 2.46 19.86 -33.58
CA ILE A 595 1.90 18.70 -34.27
C ILE A 595 1.24 19.14 -35.57
N THR A 596 1.75 18.64 -36.71
CA THR A 596 1.35 19.11 -38.04
C THR A 596 0.09 18.46 -38.61
N SER A 597 -0.57 17.56 -37.87
CA SER A 597 -1.85 16.95 -38.24
C SER A 597 -2.96 17.13 -37.21
N ALA A 598 -4.18 17.24 -37.72
CA ALA A 598 -5.42 17.36 -36.95
C ALA A 598 -5.96 16.02 -36.42
N ALA A 599 -5.36 14.89 -36.82
CA ALA A 599 -5.78 13.54 -36.41
C ALA A 599 -4.94 13.01 -35.23
N SER A 600 -4.57 13.90 -34.32
CA SER A 600 -3.58 13.65 -33.26
C SER A 600 -4.21 13.82 -31.89
N ILE A 601 -3.78 12.99 -30.94
CA ILE A 601 -4.23 12.98 -29.56
C ILE A 601 -3.02 13.21 -28.66
N PHE A 602 -3.12 14.18 -27.76
CA PHE A 602 -2.31 14.26 -26.56
C PHE A 602 -3.24 14.03 -25.38
N SER A 603 -3.06 12.92 -24.67
CA SER A 603 -3.92 12.51 -23.58
C SER A 603 -3.12 12.22 -22.31
N PHE A 604 -3.65 12.63 -21.17
CA PHE A 604 -3.13 12.22 -19.86
C PHE A 604 -4.21 12.15 -18.80
N ALA A 605 -4.11 11.15 -17.94
CA ALA A 605 -5.06 10.87 -16.87
C ALA A 605 -4.27 10.61 -15.59
N ASP A 606 -4.52 11.43 -14.58
CA ASP A 606 -3.90 11.32 -13.25
C ASP A 606 -2.36 11.40 -13.22
N ALA A 607 -1.76 12.04 -14.25
CA ALA A 607 -0.32 12.27 -14.35
C ALA A 607 0.20 13.11 -13.16
N LEU A 608 1.37 12.74 -12.62
CA LEU A 608 2.03 13.47 -11.53
C LEU A 608 2.21 14.94 -11.91
N ARG A 609 2.67 15.18 -13.15
CA ARG A 609 3.05 16.51 -13.60
C ARG A 609 3.13 16.64 -15.12
N VAL A 610 2.54 17.70 -15.68
CA VAL A 610 2.77 18.13 -17.06
C VAL A 610 3.08 19.63 -17.07
N ASN A 611 4.37 19.98 -17.10
CA ASN A 611 4.84 21.37 -17.09
C ASN A 611 5.27 21.80 -18.50
N LEU A 612 4.63 22.84 -19.05
CA LEU A 612 4.99 23.46 -20.32
C LEU A 612 5.34 24.93 -20.08
N GLU A 613 6.61 25.28 -20.14
CA GLU A 613 7.13 26.52 -19.56
C GLU A 613 8.12 27.26 -20.49
N ARG A 614 7.95 28.59 -20.56
CA ARG A 614 8.94 29.51 -21.13
C ARG A 614 9.63 30.25 -20.01
N THR A 615 10.92 30.00 -19.82
CA THR A 615 11.70 30.57 -18.71
C THR A 615 12.12 32.02 -18.95
N ILE A 616 11.97 32.54 -20.18
CA ILE A 616 12.25 33.93 -20.56
C ILE A 616 11.10 34.50 -21.42
N ASN A 617 10.90 35.82 -21.35
CA ASN A 617 9.93 36.55 -22.17
C ASN A 617 10.28 36.57 -23.66
N LEU A 618 9.24 36.59 -24.51
CA LEU A 618 9.39 36.61 -25.96
C LEU A 618 9.74 38.01 -26.51
N VAL A 619 10.43 38.05 -27.65
CA VAL A 619 10.70 39.30 -28.38
C VAL A 619 9.46 39.76 -29.12
N GLY A 620 8.99 40.97 -28.79
CA GLY A 620 7.89 41.65 -29.45
C GLY A 620 6.68 41.83 -28.52
N THR A 621 5.49 41.96 -29.12
CA THR A 621 4.22 42.18 -28.40
C THR A 621 3.11 41.25 -28.92
N THR A 622 3.48 40.06 -29.39
CA THR A 622 2.52 39.07 -29.89
C THR A 622 2.05 38.18 -28.75
N THR A 623 0.75 37.91 -28.71
CA THR A 623 0.08 37.05 -27.72
C THR A 623 -0.60 35.84 -28.38
N THR A 624 -0.27 35.57 -29.66
CA THR A 624 -0.89 34.49 -30.45
C THR A 624 0.00 33.25 -30.60
N ASN A 625 1.23 33.28 -30.08
CA ASN A 625 2.08 32.09 -29.92
C ASN A 625 1.46 31.12 -28.92
N GLY A 626 1.74 29.83 -29.07
CA GLY A 626 1.33 28.79 -28.13
C GLY A 626 2.53 28.17 -27.42
N LEU A 627 2.26 27.50 -26.30
CA LEU A 627 3.09 26.42 -25.77
C LEU A 627 2.82 25.14 -26.61
N ILE A 628 1.54 24.85 -26.85
CA ILE A 628 1.04 23.79 -27.74
C ILE A 628 0.56 24.40 -29.06
N ASN A 629 0.79 23.70 -30.17
CA ASN A 629 0.31 24.03 -31.52
C ASN A 629 -0.08 22.74 -32.25
N ILE A 630 -1.35 22.57 -32.63
CA ILE A 630 -1.83 21.41 -33.40
C ILE A 630 -2.60 21.91 -34.63
N ALA A 631 -2.23 21.41 -35.82
CA ALA A 631 -2.81 21.87 -37.08
C ALA A 631 -4.27 21.43 -37.30
N GLY A 632 -4.99 22.16 -38.16
CA GLY A 632 -6.38 21.87 -38.54
C GLY A 632 -7.40 22.38 -37.51
N THR A 633 -8.36 21.54 -37.13
CA THR A 633 -9.42 21.86 -36.14
C THR A 633 -9.82 20.69 -35.24
N THR A 634 -9.42 19.46 -35.58
CA THR A 634 -9.82 18.23 -34.86
C THR A 634 -8.77 17.72 -33.86
N GLY A 635 -7.58 18.31 -33.82
CA GLY A 635 -6.49 17.89 -32.93
C GLY A 635 -6.87 18.12 -31.46
N LEU A 636 -6.69 17.10 -30.64
CA LEU A 636 -7.28 16.99 -29.31
C LEU A 636 -6.21 16.92 -28.22
N LEU A 637 -6.39 17.75 -27.19
CA LEU A 637 -5.84 17.54 -25.85
C LEU A 637 -6.97 17.01 -24.96
N ASP A 638 -6.78 15.83 -24.39
CA ASP A 638 -7.77 15.11 -23.58
C ASP A 638 -7.21 14.84 -22.17
N VAL A 639 -7.76 15.48 -21.15
CA VAL A 639 -7.22 15.50 -19.79
C VAL A 639 -8.28 15.12 -18.78
N ASP A 640 -8.01 14.09 -17.98
CA ASP A 640 -9.03 13.46 -17.16
C ASP A 640 -9.10 13.98 -15.71
N ILE A 641 -7.98 13.90 -14.96
CA ILE A 641 -7.84 13.90 -13.46
C ILE A 641 -7.17 15.10 -12.75
N GLN A 642 -7.06 16.30 -13.32
CA GLN A 642 -5.91 17.20 -13.00
C GLN A 642 -6.21 18.49 -12.22
N ALA A 643 -5.27 18.89 -11.37
CA ALA A 643 -5.10 20.28 -10.94
C ALA A 643 -4.40 21.08 -12.05
N VAL A 644 -4.76 22.35 -12.24
CA VAL A 644 -4.26 23.17 -13.36
C VAL A 644 -3.86 24.58 -12.89
N LYS A 645 -2.61 24.97 -13.16
CA LYS A 645 -2.07 26.31 -12.89
C LYS A 645 -1.62 26.98 -14.21
N GLN A 646 -1.82 28.29 -14.31
CA GLN A 646 -1.49 29.08 -15.51
C GLN A 646 -0.81 30.41 -15.16
N TRP A 647 0.27 30.72 -15.88
CA TRP A 647 0.95 32.01 -15.87
C TRP A 647 0.69 32.73 -17.20
N GLN A 648 0.08 33.91 -17.16
CA GLN A 648 -0.14 34.75 -18.34
C GLN A 648 1.18 35.16 -18.99
N HIS A 649 1.14 35.49 -20.28
CA HIS A 649 2.33 35.90 -21.01
C HIS A 649 2.99 37.13 -20.36
N GLY A 650 4.24 36.97 -19.91
CA GLY A 650 4.99 37.99 -19.17
C GLY A 650 5.17 37.71 -17.67
N ASN A 651 4.36 36.83 -17.06
CA ASN A 651 4.54 36.41 -15.66
C ASN A 651 5.63 35.33 -15.58
N LEU A 652 6.75 35.70 -14.94
CA LEU A 652 7.91 34.84 -14.66
C LEU A 652 8.11 34.62 -13.14
N SER A 653 7.08 34.86 -12.33
CA SER A 653 7.12 34.62 -10.89
C SER A 653 6.68 33.20 -10.53
N GLU A 654 6.93 32.77 -9.30
CA GLU A 654 6.52 31.46 -8.80
C GLU A 654 4.99 31.34 -8.66
N GLU A 655 4.27 32.47 -8.52
CA GLU A 655 2.82 32.52 -8.35
C GLU A 655 2.07 32.54 -9.70
N PRO A 656 1.12 31.61 -9.93
CA PRO A 656 0.30 31.58 -11.13
C PRO A 656 -0.78 32.67 -11.09
N ASP A 657 -1.12 33.23 -12.26
CA ASP A 657 -2.26 34.15 -12.41
C ASP A 657 -3.61 33.44 -12.17
N PHE A 658 -3.67 32.13 -12.40
CA PHE A 658 -4.83 31.29 -12.13
C PHE A 658 -4.44 29.90 -11.64
N SER A 659 -5.21 29.39 -10.68
CA SER A 659 -5.17 28.01 -10.21
C SER A 659 -6.59 27.45 -10.18
N TRP A 660 -6.77 26.23 -10.65
CA TRP A 660 -8.06 25.52 -10.69
C TRP A 660 -7.85 24.08 -10.23
N THR A 661 -8.59 23.65 -9.21
CA THR A 661 -8.54 22.27 -8.69
C THR A 661 -9.90 21.88 -8.13
N PRO A 662 -10.45 20.71 -8.49
CA PRO A 662 -10.07 19.85 -9.61
C PRO A 662 -10.55 20.42 -10.97
N ILE A 663 -9.95 19.93 -12.06
CA ILE A 663 -10.47 20.05 -13.42
C ILE A 663 -10.54 18.64 -14.01
N PHE A 664 -11.73 18.23 -14.46
CA PHE A 664 -11.94 16.89 -15.02
C PHE A 664 -12.71 16.88 -16.34
N ASN A 665 -12.58 15.78 -17.09
CA ASN A 665 -13.16 15.59 -18.42
C ASN A 665 -12.84 16.74 -19.41
N LEU A 666 -11.63 17.32 -19.30
CA LEU A 666 -11.19 18.48 -20.06
C LEU A 666 -10.80 18.08 -21.49
N LYS A 667 -11.57 18.54 -22.48
CA LYS A 667 -11.35 18.25 -23.90
C LYS A 667 -11.16 19.55 -24.68
N ILE A 668 -9.94 19.80 -25.13
CA ILE A 668 -9.52 21.02 -25.84
C ILE A 668 -9.18 20.68 -27.29
N ASN A 669 -9.91 21.29 -28.23
CA ASN A 669 -9.60 21.21 -29.65
C ASN A 669 -8.73 22.39 -30.09
N TYR A 670 -7.81 22.13 -31.02
CA TYR A 670 -6.84 23.12 -31.47
C TYR A 670 -7.06 23.56 -32.93
N ALA A 671 -6.92 24.87 -33.14
CA ALA A 671 -6.78 25.49 -34.45
C ALA A 671 -5.42 26.20 -34.54
N GLY A 672 -4.37 25.43 -34.81
CA GLY A 672 -2.98 25.87 -34.66
C GLY A 672 -2.66 26.12 -33.18
N THR A 673 -2.29 27.34 -32.84
CA THR A 673 -2.05 27.78 -31.45
C THR A 673 -3.32 28.21 -30.70
N LEU A 674 -4.51 28.14 -31.31
CA LEU A 674 -5.77 28.55 -30.67
C LEU A 674 -6.44 27.35 -30.00
N PRO A 675 -6.47 27.26 -28.65
CA PRO A 675 -7.27 26.26 -27.95
C PRO A 675 -8.76 26.63 -28.00
N THR A 676 -9.62 25.61 -27.98
CA THR A 676 -11.09 25.72 -27.89
C THR A 676 -11.58 24.66 -26.90
N ILE A 677 -12.07 25.08 -25.74
CA ILE A 677 -12.50 24.18 -24.66
C ILE A 677 -13.89 23.62 -25.00
N ASN A 678 -13.92 22.44 -25.59
CA ASN A 678 -15.18 21.75 -25.92
C ASN A 678 -15.85 21.26 -24.64
N ASN A 679 -15.14 20.46 -23.85
CA ASN A 679 -15.62 20.01 -22.54
C ASN A 679 -14.67 20.42 -21.41
N VAL A 680 -15.22 20.67 -20.24
CA VAL A 680 -14.53 20.82 -18.95
C VAL A 680 -15.57 20.75 -17.85
N SER A 681 -15.22 20.07 -16.76
CA SER A 681 -16.02 19.90 -15.55
C SER A 681 -15.14 20.12 -14.30
N SER A 682 -15.78 20.39 -13.17
CA SER A 682 -15.15 20.59 -11.86
C SER A 682 -16.23 20.40 -10.78
N ILE A 683 -15.85 20.31 -9.51
CA ILE A 683 -16.83 20.28 -8.40
C ILE A 683 -17.57 21.62 -8.20
N SER A 684 -17.13 22.71 -8.86
CA SER A 684 -17.78 24.02 -8.76
C SER A 684 -17.98 24.71 -10.12
N GLN A 685 -19.20 25.19 -10.38
CA GLN A 685 -19.51 26.03 -11.55
C GLN A 685 -18.62 27.28 -11.62
N ASN A 686 -18.24 27.87 -10.48
CA ASN A 686 -17.35 29.04 -10.45
C ASN A 686 -15.94 28.70 -11.01
N ILE A 687 -15.46 27.48 -10.77
CA ILE A 687 -14.20 26.98 -11.32
C ILE A 687 -14.36 26.75 -12.83
N VAL A 688 -15.47 26.12 -13.27
CA VAL A 688 -15.78 25.90 -14.69
C VAL A 688 -15.85 27.22 -15.47
N ASP A 689 -16.54 28.23 -14.94
CA ASP A 689 -16.72 29.54 -15.58
C ASP A 689 -15.41 30.33 -15.62
N SER A 690 -14.63 30.31 -14.53
CA SER A 690 -13.29 30.90 -14.46
C SER A 690 -12.34 30.25 -15.47
N PHE A 691 -12.32 28.92 -15.54
CA PHE A 691 -11.50 28.15 -16.47
C PHE A 691 -11.89 28.43 -17.93
N ARG A 692 -13.19 28.36 -18.27
CA ARG A 692 -13.68 28.65 -19.62
C ARG A 692 -13.44 30.09 -20.07
N THR A 693 -13.31 31.03 -19.13
CA THR A 693 -13.04 32.45 -19.42
C THR A 693 -11.54 32.74 -19.61
N ASN A 694 -10.67 32.09 -18.83
CA ASN A 694 -9.27 32.51 -18.68
C ASN A 694 -8.21 31.47 -19.13
N PHE A 695 -8.55 30.17 -19.21
CA PHE A 695 -7.58 29.15 -19.60
C PHE A 695 -7.18 29.28 -21.08
N THR A 696 -5.87 29.28 -21.35
CA THR A 696 -5.31 29.24 -22.70
C THR A 696 -3.86 28.76 -22.70
N THR A 697 -3.52 27.83 -23.60
CA THR A 697 -2.11 27.44 -23.82
C THR A 697 -1.32 28.48 -24.63
N ARG A 698 -1.83 29.71 -24.77
CA ARG A 698 -1.11 30.92 -25.20
C ARG A 698 -0.55 31.69 -24.00
N ALA A 699 0.11 30.93 -23.12
CA ALA A 699 0.58 31.34 -21.81
C ALA A 699 2.11 31.46 -21.76
N GLN A 700 2.65 31.98 -20.65
CA GLN A 700 4.07 31.86 -20.34
C GLN A 700 4.38 30.45 -19.81
N ARG A 701 3.50 29.93 -18.95
CA ARG A 701 3.56 28.58 -18.39
C ARG A 701 2.17 28.00 -18.19
N ILE A 702 2.04 26.70 -18.44
CA ILE A 702 0.92 25.86 -18.01
C ILE A 702 1.50 24.69 -17.24
N LEU A 703 0.93 24.40 -16.07
CA LEU A 703 1.32 23.28 -15.22
C LEU A 703 0.06 22.50 -14.86
N PHE A 704 0.03 21.23 -15.25
CA PHE A 704 -0.94 20.26 -14.73
C PHE A 704 -0.26 19.44 -13.63
N GLU A 705 -0.98 19.15 -12.55
CA GLU A 705 -0.47 18.41 -11.39
C GLU A 705 -1.47 17.32 -10.98
N TYR A 706 -0.94 16.26 -10.38
CA TYR A 706 -1.72 15.21 -9.72
C TYR A 706 -2.52 15.76 -8.53
N ILE A 707 -3.73 15.25 -8.38
CA ILE A 707 -4.58 15.48 -7.22
C ILE A 707 -4.38 14.26 -6.30
N PRO A 708 -4.11 14.42 -4.99
CA PRO A 708 -4.02 13.29 -4.07
C PRO A 708 -5.21 12.34 -4.21
N ASP A 709 -4.94 11.04 -4.24
CA ASP A 709 -5.98 10.01 -4.17
C ASP A 709 -6.81 10.15 -2.88
N VAL A 710 -8.05 9.68 -2.98
CA VAL A 710 -8.89 9.46 -1.81
C VAL A 710 -8.59 8.05 -1.32
N GLU A 711 -8.47 7.90 -0.01
CA GLU A 711 -8.43 6.63 0.69
C GLU A 711 -9.58 6.61 1.71
N VAL A 712 -10.18 5.45 1.95
CA VAL A 712 -11.10 5.23 3.07
C VAL A 712 -10.93 3.84 3.68
N SER A 713 -11.09 3.79 5.00
CA SER A 713 -11.05 2.61 5.84
C SER A 713 -12.19 2.68 6.86
N MET A 714 -12.61 1.53 7.39
CA MET A 714 -13.75 1.42 8.30
C MET A 714 -13.49 0.32 9.33
N GLU A 715 -13.88 0.54 10.58
CA GLU A 715 -13.74 -0.44 11.65
C GLU A 715 -14.74 -1.61 11.51
N THR A 716 -14.43 -2.75 12.15
CA THR A 716 -15.32 -3.92 12.27
C THR A 716 -16.59 -3.56 13.03
N LEU A 717 -17.77 -3.87 12.47
CA LEU A 717 -19.09 -3.60 13.06
C LEU A 717 -19.69 -4.86 13.69
N SER A 718 -20.64 -4.71 14.62
CA SER A 718 -21.31 -5.83 15.30
C SER A 718 -22.82 -5.64 15.40
N GLU A 719 -23.58 -6.74 15.50
CA GLU A 719 -25.02 -6.68 15.82
C GLU A 719 -25.34 -6.38 17.30
N ASP A 720 -24.36 -6.42 18.20
CA ASP A 720 -24.62 -6.39 19.65
C ASP A 720 -24.93 -4.98 20.19
N PRO A 721 -26.16 -4.72 20.69
CA PRO A 721 -26.52 -3.43 21.31
C PRO A 721 -25.65 -2.99 22.50
N SER A 722 -24.85 -3.89 23.08
CA SER A 722 -23.94 -3.55 24.19
C SER A 722 -22.64 -2.83 23.78
N LEU A 723 -22.27 -2.86 22.48
CA LEU A 723 -20.99 -2.36 21.99
C LEU A 723 -21.13 -1.04 21.21
N GLU A 724 -20.10 -0.18 21.23
CA GLU A 724 -20.11 1.06 20.43
C GLU A 724 -20.17 0.79 18.92
N ASN A 725 -19.52 -0.27 18.43
CA ASN A 725 -19.48 -0.63 17.00
C ASN A 725 -20.76 -1.32 16.49
N SER A 726 -21.83 -1.39 17.30
CA SER A 726 -23.19 -1.59 16.80
C SER A 726 -23.96 -0.29 16.58
N LYS A 727 -23.51 0.81 17.20
CA LYS A 727 -24.16 2.14 17.20
C LYS A 727 -23.41 3.21 16.39
N ILE A 728 -22.11 3.03 16.14
CA ILE A 728 -21.22 4.02 15.52
C ILE A 728 -20.38 3.38 14.42
N ILE A 729 -20.35 3.99 13.23
CA ILE A 729 -19.35 3.70 12.20
C ILE A 729 -18.13 4.57 12.44
N ARG A 730 -16.96 3.97 12.68
CA ARG A 730 -15.67 4.66 12.86
C ARG A 730 -14.69 4.28 11.74
N GLY A 731 -13.72 5.14 11.47
CA GLY A 731 -12.61 4.83 10.56
C GLY A 731 -11.77 6.05 10.19
N LYS A 732 -10.88 5.87 9.21
CA LYS A 732 -10.08 6.94 8.61
C LYS A 732 -10.35 7.09 7.11
N ALA A 733 -10.32 8.32 6.61
CA ALA A 733 -10.32 8.66 5.18
C ALA A 733 -9.34 9.81 4.91
N THR A 734 -9.08 10.14 3.64
CA THR A 734 -8.31 11.36 3.30
C THR A 734 -8.96 12.60 3.95
N PRO A 735 -8.20 13.47 4.67
CA PRO A 735 -8.76 14.60 5.41
C PRO A 735 -9.74 15.46 4.61
N HIS A 736 -10.82 15.89 5.28
CA HIS A 736 -11.95 16.63 4.67
C HIS A 736 -12.76 15.89 3.59
N SER A 737 -12.54 14.60 3.31
CA SER A 737 -13.41 13.83 2.41
C SER A 737 -14.83 13.75 2.98
N VAL A 738 -15.84 13.88 2.11
CA VAL A 738 -17.23 13.55 2.47
C VAL A 738 -17.44 12.04 2.32
N ILE A 739 -18.19 11.44 3.24
CA ILE A 739 -18.37 9.98 3.31
C ILE A 739 -19.86 9.64 3.36
N ARG A 740 -20.28 8.72 2.50
CA ARG A 740 -21.64 8.16 2.43
C ARG A 740 -21.61 6.69 2.83
N PHE A 741 -22.49 6.28 3.74
CA PHE A 741 -22.66 4.89 4.13
C PHE A 741 -23.89 4.26 3.47
N ASP A 742 -23.85 2.97 3.20
CA ASP A 742 -24.96 2.17 2.67
C ASP A 742 -24.83 0.70 3.17
N GLY A 743 -25.86 -0.12 2.99
CA GLY A 743 -25.81 -1.57 3.18
C GLY A 743 -26.53 -2.13 4.40
N ASP A 744 -26.93 -1.29 5.37
CA ASP A 744 -27.75 -1.70 6.53
C ASP A 744 -28.97 -0.77 6.72
N PRO A 745 -30.20 -1.29 6.93
CA PRO A 745 -31.41 -0.49 7.14
C PRO A 745 -31.42 0.45 8.37
N ALA A 746 -30.49 0.29 9.31
CA ALA A 746 -30.31 1.21 10.44
C ALA A 746 -29.60 2.52 10.05
N ILE A 747 -28.92 2.55 8.90
CA ILE A 747 -28.27 3.75 8.35
C ILE A 747 -29.38 4.68 7.79
N PRO A 748 -29.51 5.92 8.28
CA PRO A 748 -30.52 6.85 7.79
C PRO A 748 -30.13 7.44 6.42
N GLU A 749 -31.09 8.07 5.74
CA GLU A 749 -30.82 8.81 4.50
C GLU A 749 -29.75 9.91 4.71
N PRO A 750 -28.75 10.03 3.82
CA PRO A 750 -27.71 11.06 3.92
C PRO A 750 -28.28 12.48 3.79
N THR A 751 -27.59 13.46 4.37
CA THR A 751 -28.11 14.84 4.49
C THR A 751 -27.20 15.92 3.91
N ILE A 752 -25.88 15.74 3.94
CA ILE A 752 -24.87 16.68 3.43
C ILE A 752 -24.93 16.67 1.89
N ASP A 753 -25.05 17.83 1.25
CA ASP A 753 -25.02 17.94 -0.22
C ASP A 753 -23.65 17.57 -0.80
N SER A 754 -23.60 17.01 -2.02
CA SER A 754 -22.32 16.73 -2.68
C SER A 754 -21.46 18.00 -2.83
N PRO A 755 -20.14 17.94 -2.55
CA PRO A 755 -19.22 18.99 -2.94
C PRO A 755 -19.20 19.24 -4.45
N ASN A 756 -19.61 18.26 -5.26
CA ASN A 756 -19.80 18.41 -6.70
C ASN A 756 -21.20 18.94 -7.02
N TYR A 757 -21.28 20.20 -7.46
CA TYR A 757 -22.54 20.88 -7.81
C TYR A 757 -23.38 20.21 -8.92
N ALA A 758 -22.82 19.23 -9.64
CA ALA A 758 -23.48 18.51 -10.73
C ALA A 758 -24.12 17.17 -10.29
N GLU A 759 -23.92 16.76 -9.03
CA GLU A 759 -24.51 15.58 -8.41
C GLU A 759 -25.75 15.94 -7.58
N GLU A 760 -26.71 15.01 -7.48
CA GLU A 760 -27.85 15.12 -6.53
C GLU A 760 -27.63 14.24 -5.29
N GLU A 761 -26.56 13.45 -5.31
CA GLU A 761 -26.08 12.59 -4.24
C GLU A 761 -25.76 13.36 -2.95
N LYS A 762 -26.04 12.71 -1.82
CA LYS A 762 -25.77 13.23 -0.48
C LYS A 762 -24.84 12.30 0.30
N TYR A 763 -24.19 12.86 1.30
CA TYR A 763 -23.23 12.21 2.20
C TYR A 763 -23.71 12.29 3.66
N HIS A 764 -23.15 11.44 4.52
CA HIS A 764 -23.53 11.28 5.92
C HIS A 764 -22.66 12.10 6.87
N ILE A 765 -21.36 12.16 6.60
CA ILE A 765 -20.36 12.83 7.43
C ILE A 765 -19.23 13.39 6.56
N GLN A 766 -18.36 14.21 7.15
CA GLN A 766 -17.08 14.63 6.57
C GLN A 766 -15.96 14.25 7.54
N ALA A 767 -14.85 13.72 7.03
CA ALA A 767 -13.65 13.43 7.82
C ALA A 767 -12.99 14.72 8.34
N ASP A 768 -12.34 14.64 9.50
CA ASP A 768 -11.68 15.80 10.13
C ASP A 768 -10.31 16.13 9.49
N GLU A 769 -9.54 17.02 10.14
CA GLU A 769 -8.18 17.42 9.73
C GLU A 769 -7.15 16.27 9.82
N ASN A 770 -7.42 15.24 10.63
CA ASN A 770 -6.60 14.04 10.83
C ASN A 770 -7.08 12.85 9.96
N GLY A 771 -8.16 13.05 9.20
CA GLY A 771 -8.84 12.01 8.44
C GLY A 771 -9.79 11.13 9.25
N ASP A 772 -9.96 11.39 10.55
CA ASP A 772 -10.82 10.59 11.41
C ASP A 772 -12.30 10.92 11.20
N TYR A 773 -13.16 9.89 11.29
CA TYR A 773 -14.61 10.06 11.25
C TYR A 773 -15.33 9.11 12.23
N ALA A 774 -16.48 9.56 12.73
CA ALA A 774 -17.37 8.79 13.60
C ALA A 774 -18.83 9.15 13.33
N PHE A 775 -19.58 8.25 12.68
CA PHE A 775 -20.99 8.44 12.34
C PHE A 775 -21.90 7.64 13.26
N GLN A 776 -22.68 8.35 14.08
CA GLN A 776 -23.62 7.79 15.06
C GLN A 776 -24.96 7.44 14.39
N LEU A 777 -25.44 6.20 14.59
CA LEU A 777 -26.77 5.76 14.17
C LEU A 777 -27.88 6.45 14.99
N PRO A 778 -29.12 6.54 14.47
CA PRO A 778 -30.27 7.05 15.22
C PRO A 778 -30.51 6.26 16.51
N PHE A 779 -30.85 6.95 17.61
CA PHE A 779 -31.08 6.35 18.93
C PHE A 779 -31.99 5.11 18.90
N GLY A 780 -31.58 4.03 19.58
CA GLY A 780 -32.26 2.73 19.56
C GLY A 780 -32.08 1.91 18.29
N SER A 781 -31.20 2.31 17.36
CA SER A 781 -30.88 1.57 16.12
C SER A 781 -29.50 0.93 16.22
N TYR A 782 -29.38 -0.30 15.70
CA TYR A 782 -28.16 -1.10 15.71
C TYR A 782 -28.02 -1.81 14.36
N PHE A 783 -26.79 -2.12 13.95
CA PHE A 783 -26.56 -2.92 12.74
C PHE A 783 -27.17 -4.32 12.85
N THR A 784 -27.61 -4.87 11.72
CA THR A 784 -28.09 -6.24 11.61
C THR A 784 -26.95 -7.13 11.11
N LYS A 785 -26.70 -8.28 11.75
CA LYS A 785 -25.67 -9.23 11.31
C LYS A 785 -25.82 -9.64 9.85
N ASP A 786 -24.72 -10.13 9.28
CA ASP A 786 -24.60 -10.60 7.89
C ASP A 786 -24.79 -9.49 6.81
N ASN A 787 -25.22 -8.28 7.17
CA ASN A 787 -25.20 -7.13 6.27
C ASN A 787 -23.75 -6.69 5.98
N ILE A 788 -23.54 -6.17 4.78
CA ILE A 788 -22.26 -5.59 4.35
C ILE A 788 -22.43 -4.08 4.29
N VAL A 789 -21.94 -3.39 5.31
CA VAL A 789 -21.90 -1.92 5.33
C VAL A 789 -20.77 -1.45 4.42
N LYS A 790 -21.02 -0.40 3.65
CA LYS A 790 -20.06 0.20 2.71
C LYS A 790 -19.89 1.68 3.01
N ALA A 791 -18.65 2.16 3.01
CA ALA A 791 -18.29 3.56 3.11
C ALA A 791 -17.72 4.03 1.75
N TYR A 792 -18.40 4.97 1.10
CA TYR A 792 -17.93 5.64 -0.13
C TYR A 792 -17.43 7.04 0.24
N ALA A 793 -16.14 7.31 0.04
CA ALA A 793 -15.53 8.60 0.30
C ALA A 793 -15.28 9.38 -1.00
N PHE A 794 -15.46 10.70 -0.97
CA PHE A 794 -15.25 11.59 -2.12
C PHE A 794 -14.56 12.90 -1.71
N LEU A 795 -13.57 13.31 -2.51
CA LEU A 795 -12.87 14.59 -2.38
C LEU A 795 -12.27 14.99 -3.72
N ASN A 796 -12.37 16.28 -4.08
CA ASN A 796 -11.71 16.85 -5.27
C ASN A 796 -11.92 16.06 -6.59
N GLY A 797 -13.09 15.46 -6.81
CA GLY A 797 -13.40 14.71 -8.03
C GLY A 797 -12.82 13.28 -8.08
N LYS A 798 -12.17 12.83 -7.00
CA LYS A 798 -11.74 11.45 -6.77
C LYS A 798 -12.57 10.79 -5.67
N SER A 799 -12.57 9.47 -5.63
CA SER A 799 -13.28 8.67 -4.62
C SER A 799 -12.64 7.31 -4.40
N ASP A 800 -12.94 6.73 -3.24
CA ASP A 800 -12.56 5.38 -2.83
C ASP A 800 -13.70 4.71 -2.03
N SER A 801 -13.60 3.41 -1.75
CA SER A 801 -14.63 2.68 -1.00
C SER A 801 -14.10 1.52 -0.16
N ALA A 802 -14.50 1.51 1.11
CA ALA A 802 -14.30 0.41 2.04
C ALA A 802 -15.62 -0.32 2.32
N GLU A 803 -15.55 -1.60 2.66
CA GLU A 803 -16.71 -2.37 3.13
C GLU A 803 -16.34 -3.31 4.28
N THR A 804 -17.33 -3.61 5.13
CA THR A 804 -17.18 -4.50 6.28
C THR A 804 -18.47 -5.28 6.50
N ILE A 805 -18.36 -6.49 7.04
CA ILE A 805 -19.52 -7.29 7.44
C ILE A 805 -19.86 -7.01 8.91
N VAL A 806 -21.15 -7.06 9.25
CA VAL A 806 -21.63 -6.92 10.63
C VAL A 806 -21.51 -8.27 11.35
N GLU A 807 -20.65 -8.35 12.37
CA GLU A 807 -20.30 -9.60 13.05
C GLU A 807 -21.35 -10.07 14.09
N GLU A 808 -21.60 -11.38 14.10
CA GLU A 808 -22.50 -12.11 15.02
C GLU A 808 -21.81 -12.45 16.36
N ILE A 809 -22.55 -12.32 17.49
CA ILE A 809 -22.17 -12.99 18.74
C ILE A 809 -22.61 -14.45 18.66
N LYS A 810 -21.66 -15.30 18.31
CA LYS A 810 -21.78 -16.76 18.36
C LYS A 810 -21.08 -17.33 19.59
N ASP A 811 -21.81 -18.11 20.39
CA ASP A 811 -21.23 -19.02 21.37
C ASP A 811 -20.56 -20.21 20.65
N LEU A 812 -19.36 -20.61 21.09
CA LEU A 812 -18.56 -21.63 20.41
C LEU A 812 -18.66 -23.01 21.08
N ASP A 813 -18.70 -24.06 20.26
CA ASP A 813 -18.69 -25.44 20.73
C ASP A 813 -17.35 -25.80 21.42
N PRO A 814 -17.35 -26.64 22.48
CA PRO A 814 -16.12 -27.17 23.05
C PRO A 814 -15.35 -28.02 22.02
N LEU A 815 -14.05 -27.79 21.90
CA LEU A 815 -13.13 -28.51 21.03
C LEU A 815 -12.34 -29.56 21.82
N ASP A 816 -11.88 -30.61 21.14
CA ASP A 816 -11.19 -31.73 21.79
C ASP A 816 -9.83 -31.31 22.38
N PRO A 817 -9.58 -31.52 23.69
CA PRO A 817 -8.32 -31.14 24.33
C PRO A 817 -7.12 -32.00 23.93
N ILE A 818 -7.26 -33.02 23.08
CA ILE A 818 -6.13 -33.65 22.36
C ILE A 818 -6.10 -33.34 20.85
N ASP A 819 -7.19 -32.82 20.28
CA ASP A 819 -7.31 -32.47 18.85
C ASP A 819 -8.12 -31.18 18.66
N SER A 820 -7.45 -30.03 18.82
CA SER A 820 -8.09 -28.71 18.95
C SER A 820 -8.73 -28.14 17.67
N VAL A 821 -9.10 -28.98 16.71
CA VAL A 821 -10.00 -28.67 15.56
C VAL A 821 -11.36 -29.35 15.67
N THR A 822 -11.49 -30.42 16.46
CA THR A 822 -12.68 -31.29 16.47
C THR A 822 -13.67 -30.88 17.56
N PRO A 823 -14.91 -30.48 17.25
CA PRO A 823 -15.94 -30.22 18.25
C PRO A 823 -16.38 -31.50 18.97
N ILE A 824 -16.66 -31.39 20.27
CA ILE A 824 -17.01 -32.49 21.18
C ILE A 824 -18.17 -32.12 22.10
N THR A 825 -18.81 -33.13 22.67
CA THR A 825 -19.88 -32.96 23.69
C THR A 825 -19.43 -33.56 25.03
N PRO A 826 -18.91 -32.75 25.98
CA PRO A 826 -18.53 -33.23 27.31
C PRO A 826 -19.72 -33.76 28.14
N GLU A 827 -19.50 -34.75 29.02
CA GLU A 827 -20.58 -35.39 29.79
C GLU A 827 -21.24 -34.53 30.87
N ASN A 828 -20.53 -33.50 31.34
CA ASN A 828 -20.85 -32.70 32.51
C ASN A 828 -20.68 -31.19 32.23
N PRO A 829 -21.39 -30.62 31.24
CA PRO A 829 -21.22 -29.22 30.86
C PRO A 829 -21.44 -28.27 32.05
N PRO A 830 -20.57 -27.26 32.24
CA PRO A 830 -20.74 -26.24 33.27
C PRO A 830 -21.90 -25.31 32.92
N ASN A 831 -22.38 -24.55 33.92
CA ASN A 831 -23.29 -23.44 33.68
C ASN A 831 -22.49 -22.20 33.25
N ILE A 832 -22.50 -21.90 31.95
CA ILE A 832 -21.82 -20.76 31.33
C ILE A 832 -22.90 -19.75 30.86
N PRO A 833 -22.71 -18.43 31.03
CA PRO A 833 -23.64 -17.43 30.47
C PRO A 833 -23.66 -17.46 28.94
N GLU A 834 -24.87 -17.41 28.35
CA GLU A 834 -25.05 -17.12 26.93
C GLU A 834 -24.51 -15.72 26.59
N LYS A 835 -23.99 -15.52 25.36
CA LYS A 835 -23.58 -14.21 24.83
C LYS A 835 -22.53 -13.46 25.67
N GLN A 836 -21.39 -14.11 25.93
CA GLN A 836 -20.24 -13.47 26.60
C GLN A 836 -19.55 -12.36 25.78
N GLY A 837 -19.94 -12.14 24.53
CA GLY A 837 -19.33 -11.16 23.62
C GLY A 837 -18.27 -11.77 22.71
N PHE A 838 -17.33 -10.94 22.25
CA PHE A 838 -16.19 -11.37 21.44
C PHE A 838 -15.04 -11.98 22.25
N ILE A 839 -15.16 -12.04 23.58
CA ILE A 839 -14.23 -12.76 24.45
C ILE A 839 -15.00 -13.66 25.42
N SER A 840 -14.80 -14.98 25.34
CA SER A 840 -15.65 -15.99 25.99
C SER A 840 -14.85 -17.10 26.68
N ILE A 841 -15.42 -17.64 27.76
CA ILE A 841 -15.11 -18.99 28.24
C ILE A 841 -16.10 -19.94 27.57
N ASP A 842 -15.64 -20.82 26.70
CA ASP A 842 -16.50 -21.72 25.92
C ASP A 842 -16.75 -23.04 26.68
N PHE A 843 -15.79 -23.48 27.50
CA PHE A 843 -15.91 -24.69 28.31
C PHE A 843 -15.05 -24.68 29.58
N VAL A 844 -15.47 -25.42 30.61
CA VAL A 844 -14.73 -25.74 31.85
C VAL A 844 -15.13 -27.14 32.35
N SER A 845 -14.16 -28.05 32.49
CA SER A 845 -14.40 -29.38 33.09
C SER A 845 -14.89 -29.32 34.54
N GLN A 846 -15.86 -30.16 34.89
CA GLN A 846 -16.25 -30.39 36.30
C GLN A 846 -15.47 -31.57 36.88
N PHE A 847 -14.69 -31.34 37.94
CA PHE A 847 -13.80 -32.35 38.52
C PHE A 847 -14.56 -33.31 39.47
N ASP A 848 -14.89 -34.52 39.02
CA ASP A 848 -15.31 -35.61 39.90
C ASP A 848 -14.10 -36.38 40.43
N PHE A 849 -13.98 -36.49 41.75
CA PHE A 849 -12.92 -37.26 42.42
C PHE A 849 -13.33 -38.72 42.71
N GLY A 850 -14.57 -39.09 42.41
CA GLY A 850 -15.08 -40.45 42.52
C GLY A 850 -15.26 -40.95 43.96
N LYS A 851 -15.34 -42.28 44.12
CA LYS A 851 -15.64 -42.95 45.40
C LYS A 851 -14.38 -43.53 46.04
N ASN A 852 -13.77 -42.77 46.93
CA ASN A 852 -12.52 -43.13 47.62
C ASN A 852 -12.76 -43.73 49.01
N GLY A 853 -11.79 -44.54 49.48
CA GLY A 853 -11.76 -45.06 50.85
C GLY A 853 -11.09 -44.08 51.81
N ILE A 854 -11.59 -43.99 53.05
CA ILE A 854 -11.03 -43.10 54.08
C ILE A 854 -9.63 -43.56 54.51
N ALA A 855 -8.64 -42.70 54.34
CA ALA A 855 -7.29 -42.86 54.88
C ALA A 855 -7.16 -42.30 56.32
N VAL A 856 -6.18 -42.82 57.07
CA VAL A 856 -5.78 -42.34 58.42
C VAL A 856 -4.52 -41.47 58.35
N ASP A 857 -3.74 -41.63 57.29
CA ASP A 857 -2.60 -40.81 56.90
C ASP A 857 -3.00 -39.90 55.73
N GLU A 858 -2.08 -39.02 55.32
CA GLU A 858 -2.26 -38.11 54.19
C GLU A 858 -2.41 -38.88 52.86
N VAL A 859 -3.30 -38.40 51.99
CA VAL A 859 -3.60 -39.03 50.70
C VAL A 859 -4.08 -37.99 49.68
N THR A 860 -3.71 -38.17 48.42
CA THR A 860 -4.27 -37.41 47.29
C THR A 860 -5.28 -38.29 46.55
N TYR A 861 -6.49 -37.76 46.35
CA TYR A 861 -7.50 -38.36 45.47
C TYR A 861 -7.52 -37.59 44.15
N TYR A 862 -7.39 -38.28 43.02
CA TYR A 862 -7.34 -37.62 41.70
C TYR A 862 -8.71 -37.50 41.05
N ALA A 863 -8.89 -36.45 40.27
CA ALA A 863 -10.07 -36.26 39.43
C ALA A 863 -10.09 -37.33 38.33
N GLN A 864 -11.27 -37.81 37.96
CA GLN A 864 -11.45 -38.61 36.76
C GLN A 864 -11.15 -37.74 35.52
N PRO A 865 -10.66 -38.34 34.41
CA PRO A 865 -10.59 -37.66 33.13
C PRO A 865 -11.95 -37.09 32.69
N GLN A 866 -11.93 -36.01 31.92
CA GLN A 866 -13.11 -35.48 31.26
C GLN A 866 -13.64 -36.52 30.27
N ARG A 867 -14.93 -36.89 30.36
CA ARG A 867 -15.53 -37.82 29.39
C ARG A 867 -16.35 -37.10 28.33
N LEU A 868 -16.46 -37.76 27.18
CA LEU A 868 -17.26 -37.34 26.04
C LEU A 868 -18.54 -38.19 25.94
N LEU A 869 -19.64 -37.55 25.53
CA LEU A 869 -20.87 -38.22 25.12
C LEU A 869 -20.78 -38.62 23.65
N SER A 870 -20.85 -39.92 23.37
CA SER A 870 -21.11 -40.40 22.01
C SER A 870 -22.56 -40.14 21.63
N ALA A 871 -22.81 -39.87 20.34
CA ALA A 871 -24.16 -39.61 19.84
C ALA A 871 -25.09 -40.84 19.89
N ASP A 872 -24.53 -42.06 19.86
CA ASP A 872 -25.28 -43.32 19.66
C ASP A 872 -24.97 -44.44 20.69
N ASP A 873 -24.01 -44.27 21.61
CA ASP A 873 -23.63 -45.32 22.59
C ASP A 873 -23.31 -44.74 23.98
N THR A 874 -23.64 -45.49 25.03
CA THR A 874 -23.32 -45.16 26.44
C THR A 874 -22.40 -46.18 27.12
N GLU A 875 -22.01 -47.28 26.45
CA GLU A 875 -21.06 -48.27 27.02
C GLU A 875 -19.59 -47.96 26.71
N ASN A 876 -19.29 -47.11 25.72
CA ASN A 876 -17.92 -46.66 25.38
C ASN A 876 -17.80 -45.12 25.48
N GLN A 877 -17.55 -44.62 26.68
CA GLN A 877 -17.18 -43.21 26.87
C GLN A 877 -15.69 -43.00 26.60
N GLU A 878 -15.35 -42.07 25.71
CA GLU A 878 -13.95 -41.65 25.54
C GLU A 878 -13.51 -40.70 26.66
N GLU A 879 -12.28 -40.88 27.14
CA GLU A 879 -11.66 -40.07 28.20
C GLU A 879 -10.64 -39.07 27.63
N ARG A 880 -10.53 -37.91 28.29
CA ARG A 880 -9.72 -36.74 27.89
C ARG A 880 -9.12 -36.02 29.10
N PRO A 881 -8.03 -35.25 28.92
CA PRO A 881 -7.56 -34.29 29.92
C PRO A 881 -8.70 -33.35 30.38
N ASN A 882 -8.73 -33.03 31.67
CA ASN A 882 -9.61 -31.97 32.18
C ASN A 882 -9.13 -30.62 31.62
N PHE A 883 -10.04 -29.76 31.15
CA PHE A 883 -9.67 -28.56 30.40
C PHE A 883 -10.63 -27.36 30.57
N ILE A 884 -10.15 -26.22 30.10
CA ILE A 884 -10.88 -24.96 29.91
C ILE A 884 -10.67 -24.54 28.45
N GLN A 885 -11.70 -24.01 27.80
CA GLN A 885 -11.58 -23.35 26.50
C GLN A 885 -11.90 -21.86 26.63
N ILE A 886 -11.08 -21.04 25.99
CA ILE A 886 -11.17 -19.58 25.96
C ILE A 886 -11.11 -19.15 24.49
N SER A 887 -11.93 -18.20 24.06
CA SER A 887 -11.83 -17.61 22.71
C SER A 887 -11.78 -16.09 22.78
N ASP A 888 -10.76 -15.48 22.14
CA ASP A 888 -10.71 -14.04 21.88
C ASP A 888 -10.86 -13.76 20.38
N ARG A 889 -12.08 -13.38 20.00
CA ARG A 889 -12.52 -13.05 18.63
C ARG A 889 -12.40 -11.56 18.31
N ARG A 890 -11.95 -10.71 19.26
CA ARG A 890 -11.88 -9.24 19.05
C ARG A 890 -10.93 -8.89 17.90
N SER A 891 -11.30 -7.86 17.13
CA SER A 891 -10.45 -7.30 16.08
C SER A 891 -9.17 -6.66 16.64
N THR A 892 -8.17 -6.44 15.78
CA THR A 892 -6.83 -5.97 16.20
C THR A 892 -6.85 -4.60 16.87
N THR A 893 -7.79 -3.71 16.53
CA THR A 893 -7.97 -2.39 17.16
C THR A 893 -8.65 -2.47 18.54
N GLN A 894 -9.44 -3.51 18.79
CA GLN A 894 -10.18 -3.72 20.05
C GLN A 894 -9.44 -4.63 21.05
N ARG A 895 -8.24 -5.11 20.69
CA ARG A 895 -7.50 -6.11 21.47
C ARG A 895 -6.50 -5.47 22.44
N SER A 896 -6.82 -5.58 23.72
CA SER A 896 -6.01 -5.09 24.84
C SER A 896 -5.27 -6.20 25.61
N GLY A 897 -5.51 -7.47 25.26
CA GLY A 897 -5.15 -8.64 26.07
C GLY A 897 -6.24 -9.08 27.05
N TRP A 898 -5.98 -10.13 27.81
CA TRP A 898 -6.92 -10.75 28.75
C TRP A 898 -6.23 -11.58 29.84
N GLN A 899 -6.94 -11.90 30.93
CA GLN A 899 -6.49 -12.86 31.94
C GLN A 899 -7.60 -13.85 32.30
N LEU A 900 -7.22 -15.10 32.56
CA LEU A 900 -8.10 -16.12 33.15
C LEU A 900 -7.74 -16.32 34.61
N THR A 901 -8.73 -16.25 35.49
CA THR A 901 -8.55 -16.49 36.93
C THR A 901 -9.51 -17.56 37.45
N VAL A 902 -9.09 -18.28 38.50
CA VAL A 902 -9.91 -19.24 39.24
C VAL A 902 -9.91 -18.90 40.73
N MET A 903 -11.04 -19.17 41.40
CA MET A 903 -11.15 -19.13 42.85
C MET A 903 -11.94 -20.35 43.32
N GLN A 904 -11.36 -21.17 44.20
CA GLN A 904 -12.16 -22.11 45.00
C GLN A 904 -12.95 -21.29 46.01
N ASN A 905 -14.28 -21.27 45.90
CA ASN A 905 -15.12 -20.37 46.70
C ASN A 905 -15.11 -20.71 48.18
N ASP A 906 -15.01 -22.01 48.50
CA ASP A 906 -15.23 -22.55 49.84
C ASP A 906 -14.38 -23.81 50.06
N GLN A 907 -14.09 -24.16 51.32
CA GLN A 907 -13.55 -25.50 51.62
C GLN A 907 -14.60 -26.58 51.27
N PHE A 908 -14.15 -27.78 50.90
CA PHE A 908 -15.02 -28.93 50.62
C PHE A 908 -15.96 -29.21 51.79
N LYS A 909 -17.27 -29.09 51.57
CA LYS A 909 -18.33 -29.29 52.58
C LYS A 909 -19.16 -30.52 52.25
N ASN A 910 -19.57 -31.28 53.26
CA ASN A 910 -20.60 -32.29 53.09
C ASN A 910 -22.01 -31.67 53.13
N LYS A 911 -23.04 -32.46 52.82
CA LYS A 911 -24.45 -32.02 52.84
C LYS A 911 -24.96 -31.52 54.21
N GLU A 912 -24.20 -31.77 55.28
CA GLU A 912 -24.49 -31.39 56.67
C GLU A 912 -23.68 -30.16 57.11
N GLY A 913 -22.94 -29.53 56.18
CA GLY A 913 -22.17 -28.31 56.41
C GLY A 913 -20.78 -28.53 57.03
N LYS A 914 -20.36 -29.79 57.24
CA LYS A 914 -19.05 -30.11 57.82
C LYS A 914 -17.96 -30.01 56.76
N GLU A 915 -16.90 -29.27 57.05
CA GLU A 915 -15.74 -29.09 56.18
C GLU A 915 -14.74 -30.26 56.25
N LEU A 916 -14.14 -30.57 55.11
CA LEU A 916 -12.96 -31.44 54.97
C LEU A 916 -11.70 -30.63 55.30
N ASN A 917 -11.53 -30.33 56.59
CA ASN A 917 -10.53 -29.38 57.08
C ASN A 917 -9.12 -29.64 56.52
N GLY A 918 -8.54 -28.62 55.90
CA GLY A 918 -7.18 -28.65 55.36
C GLY A 918 -7.01 -29.30 53.99
N ALA A 919 -8.08 -29.76 53.33
CA ALA A 919 -7.97 -30.26 51.97
C ALA A 919 -7.53 -29.16 50.99
N SER A 920 -6.62 -29.50 50.07
CA SER A 920 -6.05 -28.61 49.06
C SER A 920 -6.23 -29.18 47.66
N VAL A 921 -6.60 -28.34 46.68
CA VAL A 921 -6.75 -28.73 45.27
C VAL A 921 -5.47 -28.39 44.52
N GLY A 922 -4.74 -29.41 44.06
CA GLY A 922 -3.54 -29.28 43.26
C GLY A 922 -3.77 -29.55 41.78
N PHE A 923 -3.22 -28.69 40.92
CA PHE A 923 -3.20 -28.82 39.45
C PHE A 923 -1.78 -29.12 38.96
N ARG A 924 -1.69 -30.00 37.95
CA ARG A 924 -0.45 -30.57 37.40
C ARG A 924 -0.56 -30.76 35.88
N ASN A 925 0.60 -30.95 35.25
CA ASN A 925 0.78 -31.25 33.83
C ASN A 925 0.06 -30.23 32.92
N GLN A 926 0.13 -28.95 33.27
CA GLN A 926 -0.62 -27.88 32.60
C GLN A 926 -0.07 -27.60 31.19
N SER A 927 -0.95 -27.45 30.20
CA SER A 927 -0.61 -27.32 28.78
C SER A 927 -1.60 -26.40 28.07
N LEU A 928 -1.10 -25.60 27.12
CA LEU A 928 -1.90 -24.80 26.20
C LEU A 928 -1.87 -25.41 24.79
N MET A 929 -2.97 -25.24 24.05
CA MET A 929 -3.13 -25.74 22.68
C MET A 929 -4.08 -24.85 21.87
N THR A 930 -3.81 -24.68 20.58
CA THR A 930 -4.73 -24.06 19.60
C THR A 930 -4.50 -24.72 18.23
N ALA A 931 -5.50 -24.69 17.37
CA ALA A 931 -5.36 -25.05 15.96
C ALA A 931 -5.11 -23.85 15.04
N GLN A 932 -5.33 -22.61 15.51
CA GLN A 932 -5.31 -21.41 14.67
C GLN A 932 -3.92 -20.77 14.54
N GLY A 933 -2.93 -21.25 15.30
CA GLY A 933 -1.60 -20.66 15.38
C GLY A 933 -1.57 -19.40 16.26
N GLY A 934 -0.55 -18.55 16.05
CA GLY A 934 -0.33 -17.35 16.85
C GLY A 934 0.37 -17.59 18.19
N THR A 935 0.52 -16.52 18.98
CA THR A 935 1.30 -16.54 20.23
C THR A 935 0.43 -16.99 21.41
N ALA A 936 0.91 -17.98 22.16
CA ALA A 936 0.20 -18.51 23.33
C ALA A 936 0.14 -17.51 24.49
N PRO A 937 -0.95 -17.51 25.28
CA PRO A 937 -1.01 -16.73 26.52
C PRO A 937 -0.03 -17.28 27.56
N SER A 938 0.54 -16.40 28.37
CA SER A 938 1.55 -16.75 29.38
C SER A 938 0.94 -17.43 30.62
N LEU A 939 1.44 -18.63 30.95
CA LEU A 939 1.10 -19.38 32.18
C LEU A 939 1.61 -18.62 33.42
N GLN A 940 0.72 -18.34 34.37
CA GLN A 940 1.00 -17.51 35.56
C GLN A 940 1.27 -18.32 36.85
N GLN A 941 1.15 -19.65 36.80
CA GLN A 941 1.43 -20.53 37.93
C GLN A 941 2.53 -21.54 37.58
N THR A 942 3.35 -21.92 38.56
CA THR A 942 4.28 -23.06 38.43
C THR A 942 3.54 -24.39 38.43
N ASP A 943 4.16 -25.44 37.91
CA ASP A 943 3.63 -26.81 37.97
C ASP A 943 4.38 -27.61 39.07
N PRO A 944 3.70 -28.18 40.08
CA PRO A 944 2.28 -28.02 40.41
C PRO A 944 1.96 -26.66 41.05
N HIS A 945 0.68 -26.30 41.06
CA HIS A 945 0.14 -25.22 41.91
C HIS A 945 -1.08 -25.69 42.71
N GLU A 946 -1.33 -25.02 43.85
CA GLU A 946 -2.44 -25.32 44.75
C GLU A 946 -3.38 -24.12 44.94
N LEU A 947 -4.68 -24.40 44.98
CA LEU A 947 -5.71 -23.40 45.31
C LEU A 947 -5.92 -23.31 46.82
N ILE A 948 -6.14 -22.08 47.29
CA ILE A 948 -6.53 -21.80 48.68
C ILE A 948 -7.99 -21.32 48.65
N PRO A 949 -8.91 -21.91 49.45
CA PRO A 949 -10.29 -21.46 49.54
C PRO A 949 -10.41 -19.96 49.83
N GLY A 950 -11.29 -19.27 49.09
CA GLY A 950 -11.50 -17.83 49.17
C GLY A 950 -10.40 -16.96 48.54
N VAL A 951 -9.42 -17.55 47.84
CA VAL A 951 -8.30 -16.79 47.23
C VAL A 951 -8.27 -16.99 45.72
N LYS A 952 -8.49 -15.90 44.98
CA LYS A 952 -8.34 -15.87 43.51
C LYS A 952 -6.88 -16.13 43.09
N ARG A 953 -6.71 -16.84 41.97
CA ARG A 953 -5.45 -17.18 41.31
C ARG A 953 -5.53 -16.84 39.83
N VAL A 954 -4.56 -16.09 39.31
CA VAL A 954 -4.41 -15.91 37.85
C VAL A 954 -3.74 -17.15 37.29
N LEU A 955 -4.28 -17.70 36.21
CA LEU A 955 -3.80 -18.91 35.54
C LEU A 955 -3.13 -18.58 34.21
N LEU A 956 -3.79 -17.74 33.41
CA LEU A 956 -3.33 -17.28 32.09
C LEU A 956 -3.34 -15.76 32.04
N TRP A 957 -2.39 -15.19 31.32
CA TRP A 957 -2.35 -13.77 30.95
C TRP A 957 -1.91 -13.66 29.48
N ALA A 958 -2.76 -13.12 28.63
CA ALA A 958 -2.47 -12.73 27.27
C ALA A 958 -2.16 -11.23 27.20
N GLN A 959 -1.03 -10.85 26.60
CA GLN A 959 -0.69 -9.45 26.31
C GLN A 959 -0.67 -9.17 24.80
N ASN A 960 -1.11 -7.97 24.40
CA ASN A 960 -1.12 -7.50 23.02
C ASN A 960 -1.85 -8.47 22.06
N ASN A 961 -1.11 -9.23 21.24
CA ASN A 961 -1.63 -10.22 20.29
C ASN A 961 -1.55 -11.68 20.76
N GLU A 962 -1.03 -11.94 21.97
CA GLU A 962 -1.13 -13.26 22.59
C GLU A 962 -2.59 -13.67 22.81
N GLY A 963 -2.88 -14.96 22.87
CA GLY A 963 -4.21 -15.46 23.23
C GLY A 963 -5.32 -15.11 22.23
N THR A 964 -4.97 -14.66 21.03
CA THR A 964 -5.90 -14.42 19.91
C THR A 964 -6.50 -15.74 19.43
N GLY A 965 -7.80 -15.78 19.12
CA GLY A 965 -8.48 -16.99 18.68
C GLY A 965 -8.85 -17.93 19.82
N THR A 966 -9.11 -19.20 19.50
CA THR A 966 -9.53 -20.24 20.46
C THR A 966 -8.33 -20.96 21.06
N TRP A 967 -8.26 -20.99 22.39
CA TRP A 967 -7.20 -21.60 23.19
C TRP A 967 -7.77 -22.61 24.18
N ILE A 968 -7.24 -23.82 24.15
CA ILE A 968 -7.51 -24.87 25.13
C ILE A 968 -6.40 -24.85 26.18
N TYR A 969 -6.79 -24.74 27.45
CA TYR A 969 -5.93 -24.89 28.62
C TYR A 969 -6.28 -26.18 29.35
N ARG A 970 -5.40 -27.18 29.25
CA ARG A 970 -5.64 -28.57 29.71
C ARG A 970 -4.67 -29.01 30.79
N PHE A 971 -5.09 -29.98 31.59
CA PHE A 971 -4.31 -30.61 32.65
C PHE A 971 -4.04 -32.07 32.31
N GLY A 972 -2.85 -32.33 31.77
CA GLY A 972 -2.39 -33.63 31.30
C GLY A 972 -2.58 -33.92 29.81
N ASP A 973 -2.21 -35.14 29.46
CA ASP A 973 -2.35 -35.79 28.15
C ASP A 973 -3.10 -37.14 28.30
N GLU A 974 -3.18 -37.93 27.22
CA GLU A 974 -3.76 -39.30 27.22
C GLU A 974 -3.22 -40.24 28.31
N ARG A 975 -2.03 -39.95 28.86
CA ARG A 975 -1.32 -40.82 29.81
C ARG A 975 -1.35 -40.30 31.24
N THR A 976 -1.63 -39.01 31.41
CA THR A 976 -1.50 -38.30 32.70
C THR A 976 -2.80 -37.63 33.16
N ALA A 977 -3.84 -37.53 32.31
CA ALA A 977 -5.13 -36.92 32.65
C ALA A 977 -5.72 -37.35 34.01
N SER A 978 -5.60 -38.63 34.34
CA SER A 978 -6.09 -39.26 35.59
C SER A 978 -5.23 -39.00 36.84
N GLU A 979 -4.10 -38.29 36.71
CA GLU A 979 -3.22 -37.88 37.82
C GLU A 979 -2.95 -36.35 37.83
N SER A 980 -3.59 -35.58 36.94
CA SER A 980 -3.28 -34.16 36.70
C SER A 980 -4.05 -33.15 37.57
N ILE A 981 -5.17 -33.54 38.19
CA ILE A 981 -5.88 -32.72 39.18
C ILE A 981 -6.16 -33.61 40.39
N GLY A 982 -5.84 -33.13 41.60
CA GLY A 982 -6.02 -33.94 42.81
C GLY A 982 -6.32 -33.13 44.07
N VAL A 983 -7.14 -33.71 44.94
CA VAL A 983 -7.41 -33.21 46.29
C VAL A 983 -6.53 -33.94 47.28
N THR A 984 -5.56 -33.24 47.85
CA THR A 984 -4.74 -33.76 48.97
C THR A 984 -5.49 -33.51 50.27
N VAL A 985 -5.77 -34.58 51.02
CA VAL A 985 -6.42 -34.54 52.33
C VAL A 985 -5.37 -34.84 53.40
N PRO A 986 -5.02 -33.86 54.26
CA PRO A 986 -3.93 -34.00 55.21
C PRO A 986 -4.28 -34.90 56.40
N LYS A 987 -3.25 -35.39 57.07
CA LYS A 987 -3.39 -36.20 58.28
C LYS A 987 -4.07 -35.42 59.40
N GLY A 988 -5.34 -35.74 59.66
CA GLY A 988 -6.14 -35.14 60.75
C GLY A 988 -7.48 -34.53 60.33
N SER A 989 -7.83 -34.52 59.03
CA SER A 989 -9.10 -33.96 58.55
C SER A 989 -10.36 -34.68 59.08
N ASN A 990 -10.22 -35.93 59.57
CA ASN A 990 -11.31 -36.76 60.11
C ASN A 990 -12.57 -36.80 59.20
N PRO A 991 -12.42 -37.24 57.93
CA PRO A 991 -13.52 -37.32 56.98
C PRO A 991 -14.59 -38.33 57.40
N GLU A 992 -15.83 -38.06 57.00
CA GLU A 992 -16.96 -38.98 57.13
C GLU A 992 -17.19 -39.76 55.82
N ALA A 993 -17.89 -40.89 55.90
CA ALA A 993 -18.23 -41.72 54.74
C ALA A 993 -19.43 -41.12 53.96
N ILE A 994 -19.21 -39.92 53.41
CA ILE A 994 -20.23 -39.05 52.81
C ILE A 994 -19.61 -38.26 51.65
N GLN A 995 -20.44 -37.80 50.72
CA GLN A 995 -20.00 -36.89 49.65
C GLN A 995 -19.63 -35.52 50.23
N TYR A 996 -18.52 -34.97 49.74
CA TYR A 996 -18.09 -33.58 49.94
C TYR A 996 -18.03 -32.88 48.58
N SER A 997 -18.30 -31.57 48.54
CA SER A 997 -18.20 -30.75 47.32
C SER A 997 -17.75 -29.32 47.64
N THR A 998 -17.28 -28.63 46.61
CA THR A 998 -17.05 -27.17 46.60
C THR A 998 -17.43 -26.61 45.22
N THR A 999 -17.39 -25.30 45.04
CA THR A 999 -17.59 -24.63 43.75
C THR A 999 -16.36 -23.80 43.40
N PHE A 1000 -16.06 -23.71 42.11
CA PHE A 1000 -15.02 -22.84 41.56
C PHE A 1000 -15.69 -21.70 40.80
N THR A 1001 -15.26 -20.47 41.08
CA THR A 1001 -15.58 -19.31 40.23
C THR A 1001 -14.44 -19.15 39.23
N TRP A 1002 -14.77 -19.15 37.95
CA TRP A 1002 -13.86 -18.85 36.85
C TRP A 1002 -14.22 -17.47 36.31
N GLU A 1003 -13.22 -16.64 36.05
CA GLU A 1003 -13.41 -15.26 35.60
C GLU A 1003 -12.38 -14.94 34.52
N LEU A 1004 -12.88 -14.64 33.34
CA LEU A 1004 -12.13 -14.12 32.20
C LEU A 1004 -12.38 -12.60 32.15
N SER A 1005 -11.31 -11.81 32.17
CA SER A 1005 -11.42 -10.35 32.09
C SER A 1005 -10.50 -9.80 31.01
N ALA A 1006 -11.04 -8.99 30.10
CA ALA A 1006 -10.24 -8.09 29.29
C ALA A 1006 -9.49 -7.12 30.21
N VAL A 1007 -8.19 -6.93 29.95
CA VAL A 1007 -7.34 -5.99 30.71
C VAL A 1007 -7.04 -4.82 29.77
N PRO A 1008 -7.44 -3.57 30.07
CA PRO A 1008 -7.03 -2.42 29.28
C PRO A 1008 -5.50 -2.26 29.29
N GLY A 1009 -4.93 -1.77 28.18
CA GLY A 1009 -3.53 -1.35 28.16
C GLY A 1009 -3.31 -0.15 29.09
N ASN A 1010 -2.12 -0.08 29.69
CA ASN A 1010 -1.62 1.10 30.42
C ASN A 1010 -0.85 2.03 29.48
#